data_AF-A0A9W6BH14-F1
#
_entry.id   AF-A0A9W6BH14-F1
#
_cell.length_a   1.000
_cell.length_b   1.000
_cell.length_c   1.000
_cell.angle_alpha   90.00
_cell.angle_beta   90.00
_cell.angle_gamma   90.00
#
_symmetry.space_group_name_H-M   'P 1'
#
loop_
_entity.id
_entity.type
_entity.pdbx_description
1 polymer ?
#
loop_
_entity_poly.entity_id
_entity_poly.type
_entity_poly.pdbx_seq_one_letter_code
_entity_poly.pdbx_strand_id
1 'polypeptide(L)'
;MLLSWGQIFAGPPSCTLGKRSFRRQRAPARFLLAGCSARDDRLCLNINLSVSNLHREDALNANCRTPQAVGRHDVSWDAAALGEALHVPPPAARALAASLGAAAEELPRDFTVDEVQKRCGILGRELDLDPIQVARMVTLQPAFLACPTATLRARAQQLASLLSTRGPAPVKGSGATEGKAPSASHSASSSAAPNRLALPTRTAPAATAAAPIVAAASLPALPINNRSSRDAGDAAPDAIAATVTQQAALALIARQPALLQVPLDRLVSRCVELADILGVTPYDSCLSLTRMRPAELARMLQAALAVVKASWLGLATALAAVEQPGLYAPLIPAASADHDGAGEVGIPPGTGAGGGVSRPKAAKRKRPRLPDFFPPGAESAARQAALLCPQLLMLPPGWVHGSALHLHAALGLPPPSLRRLLARSPRLLLLPKRHREETVQALVHMLALRGPEHAARLVSQQPNLLKWTPEALDGKLSEVAAALGLSRSGVARLCRNQPALLAMSAASLAAKLRWLQIALRLPSADAARRLALRQPGLLAMSSATMKRKVQQMAQGLGLTNAFVSAVAAAANVNEGLATADEDTASERSVAAAAAPGSQTQQRRGAVLQTVLRLVVAEPTLLTMSVAALPQRLEQLAEALDAGTMHEVRAVVLGCPRLLTVQRAALQHRLRELAFGLDAPAAAIRRLVLARPSAFFTPLSELQAAVARLEATGVGDGMRGRRRVVALLEALARDPAGRELGACRRPTGPDA
;
A
#
# COMPACT_ATOMS: atom_id res chain seq x y z
N MET A 1 50.60 -4.85 -45.60
CA MET A 1 49.63 -3.84 -45.16
C MET A 1 48.23 -4.39 -45.41
N LEU A 2 47.82 -5.40 -44.63
CA LEU A 2 47.00 -5.35 -43.40
C LEU A 2 45.48 -5.16 -43.65
N LEU A 3 44.83 -6.32 -43.80
CA LEU A 3 43.42 -6.65 -43.56
C LEU A 3 43.21 -6.96 -42.05
N SER A 4 42.01 -6.70 -41.51
CA SER A 4 41.40 -7.41 -40.34
C SER A 4 39.98 -6.84 -40.10
N TRP A 5 38.86 -7.54 -40.31
CA TRP A 5 38.21 -8.66 -39.57
C TRP A 5 37.71 -8.33 -38.14
N GLY A 6 36.46 -8.74 -37.86
CA GLY A 6 35.80 -8.70 -36.55
C GLY A 6 34.28 -8.99 -36.64
N GLN A 7 33.89 -10.14 -37.20
CA GLN A 7 33.39 -11.35 -36.50
C GLN A 7 32.04 -11.23 -35.78
N ILE A 8 31.05 -11.84 -36.44
CA ILE A 8 29.78 -12.36 -35.97
C ILE A 8 30.05 -13.63 -35.14
N PHE A 9 29.52 -13.73 -33.92
CA PHE A 9 29.45 -15.00 -33.19
C PHE A 9 28.02 -15.54 -33.19
N ALA A 10 27.85 -16.64 -33.92
CA ALA A 10 26.72 -17.55 -33.80
C ALA A 10 26.83 -18.33 -32.48
N GLY A 11 25.72 -18.41 -31.74
CA GLY A 11 25.59 -19.28 -30.56
C GLY A 11 25.17 -20.70 -30.95
N PRO A 12 25.62 -21.75 -30.24
CA PRO A 12 25.20 -23.13 -30.48
C PRO A 12 23.84 -23.47 -29.81
N PRO A 13 23.19 -24.56 -30.23
CA PRO A 13 21.75 -24.78 -30.05
C PRO A 13 21.35 -25.30 -28.66
N SER A 14 20.15 -24.90 -28.23
CA SER A 14 19.49 -25.31 -26.99
C SER A 14 19.00 -26.76 -27.07
N CYS A 15 19.57 -27.64 -26.26
CA CYS A 15 19.01 -28.97 -25.98
C CYS A 15 17.70 -28.83 -25.18
N THR A 16 16.59 -29.30 -25.75
CA THR A 16 15.31 -29.51 -25.06
C THR A 16 15.33 -30.83 -24.30
N LEU A 17 15.22 -30.79 -22.97
CA LEU A 17 15.09 -31.99 -22.14
C LEU A 17 13.93 -31.86 -21.13
N GLY A 18 12.91 -32.69 -21.37
CA GLY A 18 12.07 -33.41 -20.40
C GLY A 18 11.53 -32.69 -19.17
N LYS A 19 10.26 -32.28 -19.21
CA LYS A 19 9.46 -32.01 -18.01
C LYS A 19 9.10 -33.35 -17.33
N ARG A 20 9.71 -33.67 -16.18
CA ARG A 20 9.18 -34.66 -15.23
C ARG A 20 8.53 -33.93 -14.05
N SER A 21 7.23 -34.16 -13.90
CA SER A 21 6.38 -33.68 -12.80
C SER A 21 6.68 -34.45 -11.51
N PHE A 22 7.19 -33.76 -10.48
CA PHE A 22 7.37 -34.34 -9.14
C PHE A 22 6.19 -33.94 -8.24
N ARG A 23 5.42 -34.95 -7.79
CA ARG A 23 4.37 -34.83 -6.76
C ARG A 23 5.03 -34.52 -5.41
N ARG A 24 4.59 -33.43 -4.74
CA ARG A 24 4.91 -33.16 -3.33
C ARG A 24 3.89 -33.85 -2.43
N GLN A 25 4.33 -34.83 -1.65
CA GLN A 25 3.61 -35.30 -0.46
C GLN A 25 3.91 -34.35 0.71
N ARG A 26 2.87 -33.90 1.42
CA ARG A 26 2.97 -33.17 2.69
C ARG A 26 2.75 -34.17 3.83
N ALA A 27 3.64 -34.20 4.80
CA ALA A 27 3.42 -34.80 6.12
C ALA A 27 3.22 -33.67 7.17
N PRO A 28 2.34 -33.86 8.18
CA PRO A 28 2.09 -32.84 9.21
C PRO A 28 3.00 -33.05 10.42
N ALA A 29 3.57 -31.95 10.94
CA ALA A 29 4.26 -31.93 12.23
C ALA A 29 3.32 -31.42 13.33
N ARG A 30 3.20 -32.23 14.39
CA ARG A 30 2.49 -31.96 15.65
C ARG A 30 3.22 -30.86 16.44
N PHE A 31 2.46 -29.90 16.97
CA PHE A 31 2.94 -28.93 17.97
C PHE A 31 2.50 -29.38 19.37
N LEU A 32 3.45 -29.43 20.30
CA LEU A 32 3.24 -29.56 21.74
C LEU A 32 3.07 -28.16 22.35
N LEU A 33 2.02 -27.99 23.16
CA LEU A 33 1.76 -26.80 23.98
C LEU A 33 2.11 -27.12 25.45
N ALA A 34 2.96 -26.28 26.03
CA ALA A 34 3.11 -26.00 27.46
C ALA A 34 3.60 -24.53 27.49
N GLY A 35 3.17 -23.59 28.31
CA GLY A 35 2.49 -23.56 29.60
C GLY A 35 3.05 -22.32 30.33
N CYS A 36 2.26 -21.72 31.24
CA CYS A 36 2.61 -20.61 32.16
C CYS A 36 2.61 -19.19 31.56
N SER A 37 2.21 -18.12 32.25
CA SER A 37 1.51 -17.91 33.53
C SER A 37 1.04 -16.45 33.51
N ALA A 38 -0.14 -16.20 34.08
CA ALA A 38 -0.66 -14.87 34.37
C ALA A 38 0.18 -14.15 35.43
N ARG A 39 0.22 -12.82 35.38
CA ARG A 39 0.30 -11.94 36.55
C ARG A 39 -0.17 -10.53 36.18
N ASP A 40 -1.27 -10.16 36.83
CA ASP A 40 -1.76 -8.80 37.01
C ASP A 40 -0.75 -7.94 37.74
N ASP A 41 -0.70 -6.64 37.44
CA ASP A 41 -0.45 -5.60 38.43
C ASP A 41 -1.03 -4.26 37.93
N ARG A 42 -2.09 -3.81 38.61
CA ARG A 42 -2.69 -2.48 38.51
C ARG A 42 -2.00 -1.58 39.53
N LEU A 43 -1.40 -0.48 39.09
CA LEU A 43 -1.00 0.62 39.97
C LEU A 43 -1.90 1.83 39.72
N CYS A 44 -2.74 2.09 40.70
CA CYS A 44 -3.48 3.34 40.89
C CYS A 44 -2.51 4.42 41.35
N LEU A 45 -2.45 5.56 40.65
CA LEU A 45 -1.83 6.78 41.15
C LEU A 45 -2.93 7.79 41.51
N ASN A 46 -3.04 8.01 42.82
CA ASN A 46 -3.71 9.14 43.45
C ASN A 46 -3.07 10.46 42.97
N ILE A 47 -3.89 11.40 42.53
CA ILE A 47 -3.52 12.82 42.48
C ILE A 47 -4.53 13.57 43.33
N ASN A 48 -4.07 13.97 44.52
CA ASN A 48 -4.65 15.04 45.33
C ASN A 48 -4.41 16.37 44.60
N LEU A 49 -5.47 17.14 44.34
CA LEU A 49 -5.34 18.57 44.07
C LEU A 49 -6.04 19.34 45.18
N SER A 50 -5.19 20.01 45.97
CA SER A 50 -5.55 20.98 46.99
C SER A 50 -6.35 22.14 46.40
N VAL A 51 -7.45 22.45 47.07
CA VAL A 51 -8.18 23.72 47.00
C VAL A 51 -7.49 24.72 47.91
N SER A 52 -7.17 25.92 47.43
CA SER A 52 -6.91 27.10 48.28
C SER A 52 -7.05 28.42 47.51
N ASN A 53 -8.07 29.18 47.91
CA ASN A 53 -8.26 30.65 48.07
C ASN A 53 -8.07 31.60 46.87
N LEU A 54 -9.08 32.36 46.41
CA LEU A 54 -9.88 33.47 46.99
C LEU A 54 -9.16 34.82 47.18
N HIS A 55 -9.82 35.85 46.60
CA HIS A 55 -9.79 37.29 46.84
C HIS A 55 -8.77 38.19 46.13
N ARG A 56 -9.25 38.94 45.12
CA ARG A 56 -9.12 40.41 45.10
C ARG A 56 -10.19 41.05 44.19
N GLU A 57 -11.16 41.70 44.81
CA GLU A 57 -12.03 42.73 44.20
C GLU A 57 -11.56 44.12 44.65
N ASP A 58 -12.10 45.12 43.95
CA ASP A 58 -12.09 46.57 44.15
C ASP A 58 -10.95 47.43 43.60
N ALA A 59 -11.23 48.05 42.44
CA ALA A 59 -11.27 49.51 42.32
C ALA A 59 -12.10 49.96 41.10
N LEU A 60 -13.22 50.63 41.38
CA LEU A 60 -14.06 51.40 40.45
C LEU A 60 -13.32 52.63 39.92
N ASN A 61 -13.47 52.96 38.63
CA ASN A 61 -13.95 54.30 38.28
C ASN A 61 -14.54 54.43 36.87
N ALA A 62 -15.60 55.22 36.80
CA ALA A 62 -16.51 55.38 35.68
C ALA A 62 -15.97 56.26 34.54
N ASN A 63 -16.39 55.97 33.31
CA ASN A 63 -16.61 56.99 32.31
C ASN A 63 -17.66 56.52 31.28
N CYS A 64 -18.88 57.03 31.43
CA CYS A 64 -19.93 56.93 30.42
C CYS A 64 -19.55 57.78 29.21
N ARG A 65 -19.26 57.12 28.08
CA ARG A 65 -19.25 57.75 26.75
C ARG A 65 -20.27 57.04 25.86
N THR A 66 -21.01 57.87 25.13
CA THR A 66 -22.02 57.54 24.12
C THR A 66 -21.50 56.55 23.06
N PRO A 67 -22.38 55.75 22.42
CA PRO A 67 -21.96 54.67 21.53
C PRO A 67 -21.41 55.23 20.22
N GLN A 68 -20.08 55.35 20.13
CA GLN A 68 -19.40 55.39 18.84
C GLN A 68 -19.51 54.01 18.20
N ALA A 69 -19.78 53.96 16.90
CA ALA A 69 -19.78 52.73 16.11
C ALA A 69 -18.42 52.03 16.25
N VAL A 70 -18.36 51.02 17.11
CA VAL A 70 -17.17 50.17 17.31
C VAL A 70 -16.89 49.49 15.98
N GLY A 71 -15.77 49.87 15.35
CA GLY A 71 -15.28 49.21 14.15
C GLY A 71 -15.19 47.70 14.40
N ARG A 72 -15.69 46.89 13.46
CA ARG A 72 -15.49 45.43 13.48
C ARG A 72 -13.98 45.20 13.63
N HIS A 73 -13.55 44.73 14.79
CA HIS A 73 -12.20 44.19 14.92
C HIS A 73 -12.13 42.98 14.00
N ASP A 74 -11.31 43.06 12.95
CA ASP A 74 -10.99 41.91 12.12
C ASP A 74 -10.24 40.91 13.00
N VAL A 75 -10.98 39.95 13.55
CA VAL A 75 -10.42 38.84 14.31
C VAL A 75 -9.68 37.94 13.32
N SER A 76 -8.39 38.20 13.14
CA SER A 76 -7.52 37.33 12.36
C SER A 76 -7.22 36.06 13.15
N TRP A 77 -7.77 34.92 12.74
CA TRP A 77 -7.44 33.62 13.33
C TRP A 77 -6.02 33.22 12.96
N ASP A 78 -5.10 33.23 13.95
CA ASP A 78 -3.72 32.75 13.74
C ASP A 78 -3.69 31.21 13.68
N ALA A 79 -3.32 30.70 12.50
CA ALA A 79 -3.21 29.27 12.27
C ALA A 79 -2.06 28.61 13.06
N ALA A 80 -0.99 29.35 13.39
CA ALA A 80 0.10 28.81 14.20
C ALA A 80 -0.37 28.58 15.65
N ALA A 81 -0.97 29.62 16.26
CA ALA A 81 -1.56 29.53 17.60
C ALA A 81 -2.61 28.42 17.71
N LEU A 82 -3.51 28.29 16.71
CA LEU A 82 -4.49 27.19 16.68
C LEU A 82 -3.84 25.81 16.54
N GLY A 83 -2.76 25.70 15.76
CA GLY A 83 -2.03 24.45 15.56
C GLY A 83 -1.37 23.94 16.84
N GLU A 84 -0.73 24.86 17.56
CA GLU A 84 -0.10 24.60 18.85
C GLU A 84 -1.15 24.26 19.93
N ALA A 85 -2.17 25.10 20.06
CA ALA A 85 -3.23 24.96 21.06
C ALA A 85 -4.01 23.64 20.95
N LEU A 86 -4.25 23.16 19.72
CA LEU A 86 -5.03 21.95 19.44
C LEU A 86 -4.17 20.71 19.17
N HIS A 87 -2.84 20.84 19.15
CA HIS A 87 -1.92 19.79 18.71
C HIS A 87 -2.27 19.21 17.32
N VAL A 88 -2.64 20.08 16.38
CA VAL A 88 -3.00 19.69 15.00
C VAL A 88 -1.93 20.11 14.00
N PRO A 89 -1.69 19.30 12.96
CA PRO A 89 -0.63 19.62 12.01
C PRO A 89 -0.94 20.93 11.27
N PRO A 90 0.07 21.71 10.85
CA PRO A 90 -0.12 23.04 10.25
C PRO A 90 -1.15 23.13 9.10
N PRO A 91 -1.27 22.13 8.20
CA PRO A 91 -2.31 22.15 7.16
C PRO A 91 -3.74 22.12 7.72
N ALA A 92 -3.96 21.36 8.81
CA ALA A 92 -5.27 21.29 9.46
C ALA A 92 -5.57 22.59 10.22
N ALA A 93 -4.56 23.16 10.89
CA ALA A 93 -4.69 24.44 11.59
C ALA A 93 -5.05 25.59 10.63
N ARG A 94 -4.39 25.67 9.46
CA ARG A 94 -4.71 26.66 8.42
C ARG A 94 -6.13 26.50 7.86
N ALA A 95 -6.56 25.26 7.62
CA ALA A 95 -7.91 25.00 7.15
C ALA A 95 -8.96 25.39 8.20
N LEU A 96 -8.68 25.09 9.47
CA LEU A 96 -9.53 25.48 10.60
C LEU A 96 -9.62 27.01 10.73
N ALA A 97 -8.48 27.71 10.74
CA ALA A 97 -8.44 29.17 10.80
C ALA A 97 -9.23 29.83 9.67
N ALA A 98 -9.05 29.35 8.43
CA ALA A 98 -9.81 29.85 7.28
C ALA A 98 -11.32 29.59 7.42
N SER A 99 -11.71 28.41 7.93
CA SER A 99 -13.12 28.10 8.17
C SER A 99 -13.73 28.91 9.30
N LEU A 100 -13.00 29.18 10.38
CA LEU A 100 -13.46 30.02 11.48
C LEU A 100 -13.59 31.47 11.03
N GLY A 101 -12.67 31.96 10.19
CA GLY A 101 -12.78 33.28 9.56
C GLY A 101 -14.01 33.40 8.68
N ALA A 102 -14.31 32.38 7.87
CA ALA A 102 -15.51 32.36 7.03
C ALA A 102 -16.82 32.28 7.85
N ALA A 103 -16.78 31.69 9.05
CA ALA A 103 -17.93 31.56 9.95
C ALA A 103 -17.96 32.61 11.07
N ALA A 104 -17.12 33.66 10.99
CA ALA A 104 -17.01 34.66 12.04
C ALA A 104 -18.35 35.38 12.33
N GLU A 105 -19.25 35.48 11.33
CA GLU A 105 -20.58 36.07 11.51
C GLU A 105 -21.57 35.15 12.24
N GLU A 106 -21.33 33.83 12.24
CA GLU A 106 -22.17 32.83 12.92
C GLU A 106 -21.68 32.54 14.35
N LEU A 107 -20.43 32.86 14.66
CA LEU A 107 -19.84 32.67 15.98
C LEU A 107 -20.16 33.85 16.91
N PRO A 108 -20.24 33.63 18.24
CA PRO A 108 -20.35 34.73 19.20
C PRO A 108 -19.23 35.76 18.98
N ARG A 109 -19.53 37.05 19.15
CA ARG A 109 -18.54 38.13 18.89
C ARG A 109 -17.29 38.05 19.77
N ASP A 110 -17.41 37.43 20.95
CA ASP A 110 -16.32 37.29 21.93
C ASP A 110 -15.65 35.91 21.86
N PHE A 111 -15.77 35.20 20.73
CA PHE A 111 -15.23 33.86 20.58
C PHE A 111 -13.71 33.89 20.35
N THR A 112 -12.92 33.59 21.38
CA THR A 112 -11.45 33.64 21.36
C THR A 112 -10.81 32.31 20.94
N VAL A 113 -9.50 32.33 20.63
CA VAL A 113 -8.69 31.12 20.39
C VAL A 113 -8.72 30.18 21.59
N ASP A 114 -8.66 30.72 22.81
CA ASP A 114 -8.75 29.93 24.04
C ASP A 114 -10.11 29.22 24.17
N GLU A 115 -11.20 29.88 23.79
CA GLU A 115 -12.53 29.27 23.79
C GLU A 115 -12.64 28.18 22.71
N VAL A 116 -12.07 28.38 21.52
CA VAL A 116 -11.94 27.32 20.50
C VAL A 116 -11.16 26.13 21.06
N GLN A 117 -10.00 26.38 21.69
CA GLN A 117 -9.16 25.33 22.28
C GLN A 117 -9.92 24.56 23.35
N LYS A 118 -10.57 25.27 24.27
CA LYS A 118 -11.37 24.70 25.35
C LYS A 118 -12.50 23.84 24.81
N ARG A 119 -13.27 24.32 23.81
CA ARG A 119 -14.38 23.57 23.23
C ARG A 119 -13.92 22.37 22.41
N CYS A 120 -12.84 22.49 21.64
CA CYS A 120 -12.24 21.36 20.95
C CYS A 120 -11.71 20.31 21.93
N GLY A 121 -11.09 20.73 23.04
CA GLY A 121 -10.63 19.83 24.11
C GLY A 121 -11.78 19.14 24.85
N ILE A 122 -12.91 19.82 25.04
CA ILE A 122 -14.15 19.20 25.56
C ILE A 122 -14.67 18.18 24.54
N LEU A 123 -14.82 18.56 23.27
CA LEU A 123 -15.29 17.65 22.21
C LEU A 123 -14.42 16.40 22.08
N GLY A 124 -13.09 16.54 22.10
CA GLY A 124 -12.14 15.43 22.03
C GLY A 124 -12.29 14.46 23.20
N ARG A 125 -12.28 14.98 24.44
CA ARG A 125 -12.44 14.15 25.65
C ARG A 125 -13.81 13.50 25.74
N GLU A 126 -14.85 14.25 25.41
CA GLU A 126 -16.23 13.79 25.58
C GLU A 126 -16.66 12.77 24.51
N LEU A 127 -16.15 12.90 23.29
CA LEU A 127 -16.50 12.05 22.17
C LEU A 127 -15.42 10.99 21.86
N ASP A 128 -14.36 10.91 22.66
CA ASP A 128 -13.20 10.03 22.46
C ASP A 128 -12.60 10.19 21.04
N LEU A 129 -12.57 11.44 20.54
CA LEU A 129 -12.06 11.78 19.21
C LEU A 129 -10.61 12.26 19.32
N ASP A 130 -9.78 11.84 18.39
CA ASP A 130 -8.43 12.39 18.28
C ASP A 130 -8.49 13.89 17.88
N PRO A 131 -7.48 14.71 18.23
CA PRO A 131 -7.50 16.14 17.92
C PRO A 131 -7.65 16.46 16.42
N ILE A 132 -7.17 15.58 15.54
CA ILE A 132 -7.30 15.74 14.08
C ILE A 132 -8.76 15.53 13.64
N GLN A 133 -9.46 14.57 14.23
CA GLN A 133 -10.88 14.33 14.00
C GLN A 133 -11.72 15.52 14.48
N VAL A 134 -11.43 16.06 15.66
CA VAL A 134 -12.11 17.25 16.19
C VAL A 134 -11.88 18.45 15.29
N ALA A 135 -10.62 18.76 14.96
CA ALA A 135 -10.30 19.90 14.10
C ALA A 135 -10.92 19.75 12.72
N ARG A 136 -10.94 18.53 12.14
CA ARG A 136 -11.63 18.28 10.87
C ARG A 136 -13.13 18.51 10.98
N MET A 137 -13.76 18.03 12.05
CA MET A 137 -15.20 18.20 12.29
C MET A 137 -15.56 19.69 12.37
N VAL A 138 -14.78 20.48 13.12
CA VAL A 138 -14.97 21.93 13.26
C VAL A 138 -14.66 22.68 11.95
N THR A 139 -13.59 22.31 11.24
CA THR A 139 -13.23 22.90 9.94
C THR A 139 -14.32 22.71 8.89
N LEU A 140 -15.06 21.60 8.95
CA LEU A 140 -16.13 21.34 7.98
C LEU A 140 -17.44 22.04 8.35
N GLN A 141 -17.66 22.31 9.64
CA GLN A 141 -18.86 23.00 10.13
C GLN A 141 -18.58 23.61 11.52
N PRO A 142 -18.15 24.89 11.56
CA PRO A 142 -17.80 25.59 12.80
C PRO A 142 -18.93 25.66 13.85
N ALA A 143 -20.19 25.58 13.40
CA ALA A 143 -21.36 25.54 14.26
C ALA A 143 -21.35 24.42 15.32
N PHE A 144 -20.50 23.38 15.21
CA PHE A 144 -20.35 22.39 16.29
C PHE A 144 -19.75 22.93 17.56
N LEU A 145 -19.00 24.03 17.49
CA LEU A 145 -18.51 24.68 18.69
C LEU A 145 -19.69 25.13 19.56
N ALA A 146 -20.85 25.44 18.98
CA ALA A 146 -22.08 25.78 19.72
C ALA A 146 -22.98 24.56 20.04
N CYS A 147 -22.68 23.37 19.51
CA CYS A 147 -23.54 22.19 19.69
C CYS A 147 -23.22 21.48 21.01
N PRO A 148 -24.22 21.20 21.88
CA PRO A 148 -23.99 20.41 23.09
C PRO A 148 -23.46 19.01 22.75
N THR A 149 -22.41 18.58 23.46
CA THR A 149 -21.78 17.25 23.29
C THR A 149 -22.78 16.11 23.50
N ALA A 150 -23.72 16.27 24.43
CA ALA A 150 -24.82 15.34 24.66
C ALA A 150 -25.67 15.11 23.40
N THR A 151 -25.95 16.16 22.63
CA THR A 151 -26.71 16.07 21.37
C THR A 151 -25.93 15.26 20.33
N LEU A 152 -24.62 15.48 20.21
CA LEU A 152 -23.75 14.72 19.31
C LEU A 152 -23.69 13.23 19.71
N ARG A 153 -23.54 12.93 21.00
CA ARG A 153 -23.53 11.55 21.51
C ARG A 153 -24.86 10.84 21.28
N ALA A 154 -25.97 11.48 21.64
CA ALA A 154 -27.32 10.92 21.47
C ALA A 154 -27.59 10.62 20.00
N ARG A 155 -27.22 11.55 19.11
CA ARG A 155 -27.34 11.37 17.66
C ARG A 155 -26.48 10.23 17.13
N ALA A 156 -25.24 10.12 17.59
CA ALA A 156 -24.35 9.02 17.19
C ALA A 156 -24.85 7.66 17.68
N GLN A 157 -25.38 7.60 18.92
CA GLN A 157 -25.98 6.39 19.47
C GLN A 157 -27.23 5.97 18.68
N GLN A 158 -28.09 6.93 18.31
CA GLN A 158 -29.25 6.66 17.46
C GLN A 158 -28.83 6.20 16.06
N LEU A 159 -27.79 6.81 15.47
CA LEU A 159 -27.26 6.36 14.18
C LEU A 159 -26.69 4.93 14.27
N ALA A 160 -25.95 4.62 15.34
CA ALA A 160 -25.38 3.29 15.58
C ALA A 160 -26.46 2.21 15.76
N SER A 161 -27.52 2.49 16.53
CA SER A 161 -28.63 1.55 16.73
C SER A 161 -29.41 1.32 15.43
N LEU A 162 -29.69 2.37 14.67
CA LEU A 162 -30.41 2.27 13.40
C LEU A 162 -29.61 1.53 12.30
N LEU A 163 -28.29 1.70 12.25
CA LEU A 163 -27.43 0.97 11.32
C LEU A 163 -27.24 -0.50 11.72
N SER A 164 -27.32 -0.82 13.02
CA SER A 164 -27.15 -2.19 13.54
C SER A 164 -28.41 -3.05 13.41
N THR A 165 -29.60 -2.45 13.55
CA THR A 165 -30.88 -3.17 13.56
C THR A 165 -31.35 -3.67 12.19
N ARG A 166 -30.81 -3.13 11.10
CA ARG A 166 -31.22 -3.44 9.72
C ARG A 166 -30.19 -4.26 8.93
N GLY A 167 -29.57 -5.24 9.59
CA GLY A 167 -28.64 -6.17 8.93
C GLY A 167 -29.28 -6.83 7.69
N PRO A 168 -28.51 -7.08 6.62
CA PRO A 168 -29.02 -7.70 5.42
C PRO A 168 -29.66 -9.04 5.78
N ALA A 169 -30.93 -9.24 5.45
CA ALA A 169 -31.63 -10.50 5.72
C ALA A 169 -30.78 -11.66 5.16
N PRO A 170 -30.50 -12.71 5.95
CA PRO A 170 -29.64 -13.81 5.52
C PRO A 170 -30.18 -14.38 4.22
N VAL A 171 -29.38 -14.31 3.16
CA VAL A 171 -29.71 -14.91 1.88
C VAL A 171 -29.68 -16.42 2.09
N LYS A 172 -30.84 -17.02 2.39
CA LYS A 172 -30.98 -18.48 2.42
C LYS A 172 -30.60 -18.99 1.03
N GLY A 173 -29.37 -19.50 0.90
CA GLY A 173 -28.91 -20.20 -0.29
C GLY A 173 -29.87 -21.35 -0.55
N SER A 174 -30.50 -21.33 -1.71
CA SER A 174 -31.34 -22.40 -2.22
C SER A 174 -30.44 -23.59 -2.60
N GLY A 175 -29.94 -24.32 -1.61
CA GLY A 175 -29.38 -25.65 -1.77
C GLY A 175 -30.52 -26.66 -1.69
N ALA A 176 -31.20 -26.91 -2.81
CA ALA A 176 -32.08 -28.06 -2.94
C ALA A 176 -31.19 -29.28 -3.26
N THR A 177 -30.81 -30.01 -2.22
CA THR A 177 -30.42 -31.43 -2.36
C THR A 177 -31.71 -32.24 -2.35
N GLU A 178 -32.14 -32.72 -3.52
CA GLU A 178 -33.16 -33.76 -3.63
C GLU A 178 -32.65 -35.04 -2.97
N GLY A 179 -33.39 -35.49 -1.95
CA GLY A 179 -33.20 -36.75 -1.28
C GLY A 179 -33.75 -37.90 -2.12
N LYS A 180 -33.00 -39.00 -2.13
CA LYS A 180 -33.19 -40.23 -2.91
C LYS A 180 -33.88 -41.32 -2.07
N ALA A 181 -34.65 -42.17 -2.78
CA ALA A 181 -35.01 -43.58 -2.53
C ALA A 181 -36.40 -43.89 -1.90
N PRO A 182 -36.99 -45.12 -2.06
CA PRO A 182 -36.49 -46.31 -2.78
C PRO A 182 -37.50 -47.09 -3.71
N SER A 183 -36.91 -48.00 -4.50
CA SER A 183 -37.40 -49.32 -4.95
C SER A 183 -38.65 -49.49 -5.84
N ALA A 184 -38.45 -50.06 -7.04
CA ALA A 184 -39.00 -51.37 -7.43
C ALA A 184 -38.37 -51.87 -8.76
N SER A 185 -38.11 -53.17 -8.78
CA SER A 185 -37.57 -54.01 -9.86
C SER A 185 -38.58 -54.29 -10.98
N HIS A 186 -38.14 -54.37 -12.25
CA HIS A 186 -38.45 -55.50 -13.13
C HIS A 186 -37.54 -55.58 -14.38
N SER A 187 -37.09 -56.81 -14.57
CA SER A 187 -36.50 -57.56 -15.69
C SER A 187 -36.70 -57.14 -17.16
N ALA A 188 -35.59 -57.33 -17.89
CA ALA A 188 -35.39 -58.13 -19.11
C ALA A 188 -35.46 -57.53 -20.54
N SER A 189 -34.39 -57.85 -21.30
CA SER A 189 -34.30 -58.05 -22.77
C SER A 189 -34.44 -56.79 -23.65
N SER A 190 -33.85 -56.60 -24.83
CA SER A 190 -32.92 -57.33 -25.72
C SER A 190 -32.59 -56.33 -26.87
N SER A 191 -31.53 -56.61 -27.63
CA SER A 191 -31.43 -56.35 -29.09
C SER A 191 -30.95 -54.98 -29.63
N ALA A 192 -29.78 -55.08 -30.28
CA ALA A 192 -29.40 -54.55 -31.59
C ALA A 192 -29.02 -53.06 -31.78
N ALA A 193 -27.80 -52.90 -32.32
CA ALA A 193 -27.23 -51.72 -33.00
C ALA A 193 -27.80 -51.57 -34.44
N PRO A 194 -27.21 -50.74 -35.34
CA PRO A 194 -26.73 -49.35 -35.26
C PRO A 194 -27.32 -48.47 -36.41
N ASN A 195 -27.08 -47.15 -36.40
CA ASN A 195 -26.77 -46.33 -37.59
C ASN A 195 -26.49 -44.89 -37.16
N ARG A 196 -25.25 -44.38 -37.30
CA ARG A 196 -24.71 -43.65 -38.46
C ARG A 196 -25.65 -42.54 -38.97
N LEU A 197 -25.24 -41.29 -38.78
CA LEU A 197 -25.08 -40.32 -39.87
C LEU A 197 -24.18 -39.17 -39.41
N ALA A 198 -23.24 -38.84 -40.29
CA ALA A 198 -22.18 -37.87 -40.14
C ALA A 198 -22.42 -36.68 -41.07
N LEU A 199 -21.62 -35.63 -40.83
CA LEU A 199 -21.23 -34.49 -41.68
C LEU A 199 -22.09 -33.20 -41.63
N PRO A 200 -21.52 -32.02 -42.00
CA PRO A 200 -20.11 -31.71 -42.25
C PRO A 200 -19.56 -30.49 -41.48
N THR A 201 -18.27 -30.58 -41.20
CA THR A 201 -17.33 -29.49 -40.92
C THR A 201 -17.13 -28.60 -42.15
N ARG A 202 -17.18 -27.27 -41.94
CA ARG A 202 -16.84 -26.26 -42.94
C ARG A 202 -15.46 -25.68 -42.62
N THR A 203 -14.54 -25.90 -43.54
CA THR A 203 -13.18 -25.33 -43.59
C THR A 203 -13.21 -23.91 -44.18
N ALA A 204 -12.39 -23.02 -43.63
CA ALA A 204 -12.00 -21.74 -44.23
C ALA A 204 -10.68 -21.25 -43.58
N PRO A 205 -9.88 -20.43 -44.29
CA PRO A 205 -8.46 -20.70 -44.44
C PRO A 205 -7.52 -19.84 -43.58
N ALA A 206 -6.29 -20.34 -43.51
CA ALA A 206 -5.13 -19.75 -42.86
C ALA A 206 -4.74 -18.39 -43.46
N ALA A 207 -4.53 -17.40 -42.58
CA ALA A 207 -3.75 -16.21 -42.87
C ALA A 207 -2.64 -16.11 -41.81
N THR A 208 -1.41 -16.27 -42.29
CA THR A 208 -0.15 -16.07 -41.57
C THR A 208 0.07 -14.60 -41.28
N ALA A 209 0.12 -14.23 -39.99
CA ALA A 209 0.74 -13.00 -39.52
C ALA A 209 1.48 -13.28 -38.21
N ALA A 210 2.81 -13.23 -38.28
CA ALA A 210 3.69 -13.40 -37.13
C ALA A 210 3.62 -12.16 -36.22
N ALA A 211 3.22 -12.36 -34.97
CA ALA A 211 3.32 -11.36 -33.91
C ALA A 211 4.36 -11.82 -32.86
N PRO A 212 5.21 -10.92 -32.33
CA PRO A 212 6.25 -11.31 -31.39
C PRO A 212 5.67 -11.55 -29.99
N ILE A 213 6.00 -12.71 -29.42
CA ILE A 213 5.70 -13.07 -28.03
C ILE A 213 6.62 -12.28 -27.10
N VAL A 214 6.09 -11.22 -26.46
CA VAL A 214 6.76 -10.56 -25.34
C VAL A 214 6.46 -11.34 -24.07
N ALA A 215 7.48 -12.02 -23.54
CA ALA A 215 7.41 -12.73 -22.27
C ALA A 215 7.08 -11.76 -21.12
N ALA A 216 5.91 -11.95 -20.51
CA ALA A 216 5.47 -11.23 -19.33
C ALA A 216 6.32 -11.62 -18.11
N ALA A 217 7.32 -10.81 -17.77
CA ALA A 217 8.02 -10.89 -16.49
C ALA A 217 7.03 -10.58 -15.34
N SER A 218 6.88 -11.53 -14.42
CA SER A 218 6.04 -11.41 -13.23
C SER A 218 6.50 -10.22 -12.36
N LEU A 219 5.59 -9.28 -12.13
CA LEU A 219 5.81 -8.12 -11.26
C LEU A 219 5.91 -8.57 -9.79
N PRO A 220 6.95 -8.17 -9.03
CA PRO A 220 6.99 -8.38 -7.59
C PRO A 220 5.96 -7.47 -6.89
N ALA A 221 5.09 -8.08 -6.09
CA ALA A 221 4.10 -7.39 -5.27
C ALA A 221 4.82 -6.49 -4.23
N LEU A 222 4.61 -5.18 -4.31
CA LEU A 222 5.03 -4.23 -3.28
C LEU A 222 3.99 -4.17 -2.14
N PRO A 223 4.42 -3.96 -0.89
CA PRO A 223 3.54 -3.93 0.27
C PRO A 223 2.73 -2.62 0.27
N ILE A 224 1.47 -2.72 -0.11
CA ILE A 224 0.47 -1.66 0.12
C ILE A 224 -0.07 -1.87 1.54
N ASN A 225 -0.15 -0.80 2.33
CA ASN A 225 -0.66 -0.73 3.70
C ASN A 225 -1.62 -1.88 4.08
N ASN A 226 -1.17 -2.69 5.04
CA ASN A 226 -1.88 -3.82 5.62
C ASN A 226 -3.32 -3.47 6.03
N ARG A 227 -4.28 -3.77 5.16
CA ARG A 227 -5.41 -4.65 5.51
C ARG A 227 -5.11 -6.00 4.87
N SER A 228 -4.24 -6.77 5.52
CA SER A 228 -3.88 -8.12 5.09
C SER A 228 -4.99 -9.14 5.42
N SER A 229 -5.22 -10.01 4.43
CA SER A 229 -6.00 -11.27 4.40
C SER A 229 -7.52 -11.24 4.24
N ARG A 230 -7.98 -10.98 3.02
CA ARG A 230 -9.12 -11.69 2.40
C ARG A 230 -8.79 -12.02 0.94
N ASP A 231 -7.89 -12.99 0.74
CA ASP A 231 -7.74 -13.74 -0.51
C ASP A 231 -7.68 -15.22 -0.12
N ALA A 232 -8.84 -15.79 0.18
CA ALA A 232 -9.03 -17.21 0.42
C ALA A 232 -10.48 -17.59 0.10
N GLY A 233 -10.72 -18.01 -1.16
CA GLY A 233 -11.92 -18.71 -1.62
C GLY A 233 -13.25 -17.94 -1.56
N ASP A 234 -14.10 -18.15 -2.56
CA ASP A 234 -15.48 -17.64 -2.63
C ASP A 234 -16.44 -18.25 -1.56
N ALA A 235 -15.92 -18.60 -0.37
CA ALA A 235 -16.75 -18.85 0.79
C ALA A 235 -17.13 -17.48 1.37
N ALA A 236 -18.37 -17.04 1.09
CA ALA A 236 -18.95 -15.88 1.75
C ALA A 236 -18.73 -16.03 3.27
N PRO A 237 -18.02 -15.11 3.93
CA PRO A 237 -17.83 -15.21 5.38
C PRO A 237 -19.21 -15.17 6.02
N ASP A 238 -19.50 -16.13 6.89
CA ASP A 238 -20.67 -16.08 7.77
C ASP A 238 -20.65 -14.73 8.49
N ALA A 239 -21.49 -13.83 7.99
CA ALA A 239 -21.52 -12.45 8.39
C ALA A 239 -22.15 -12.37 9.78
N ILE A 240 -21.34 -12.60 10.81
CA ILE A 240 -21.66 -12.11 12.15
C ILE A 240 -21.91 -10.62 11.96
N ALA A 241 -23.16 -10.21 12.12
CA ALA A 241 -23.58 -8.82 11.96
C ALA A 241 -22.81 -7.98 12.98
N ALA A 242 -21.70 -7.39 12.54
CA ALA A 242 -20.89 -6.54 13.38
C ALA A 242 -21.77 -5.37 13.83
N THR A 243 -22.06 -5.32 15.13
CA THR A 243 -22.80 -4.21 15.73
C THR A 243 -22.00 -2.94 15.53
N VAL A 244 -22.63 -1.91 14.97
CA VAL A 244 -22.01 -0.61 14.77
C VAL A 244 -21.93 0.04 16.14
N THR A 245 -20.72 0.31 16.61
CA THR A 245 -20.51 0.98 17.90
C THR A 245 -20.85 2.47 17.80
N GLN A 246 -21.21 3.10 18.92
CA GLN A 246 -21.37 4.55 19.00
C GLN A 246 -20.12 5.28 18.50
N GLN A 247 -18.92 4.77 18.83
CA GLN A 247 -17.65 5.34 18.38
C GLN A 247 -17.48 5.31 16.86
N ALA A 248 -17.88 4.22 16.22
CA ALA A 248 -17.87 4.14 14.76
C ALA A 248 -18.83 5.16 14.13
N ALA A 249 -20.00 5.39 14.74
CA ALA A 249 -20.95 6.41 14.28
C ALA A 249 -20.43 7.85 14.49
N LEU A 250 -19.78 8.15 15.62
CA LEU A 250 -19.10 9.43 15.85
C LEU A 250 -18.00 9.67 14.81
N ALA A 251 -17.20 8.66 14.48
CA ALA A 251 -16.20 8.76 13.43
C ALA A 251 -16.81 9.03 12.04
N LEU A 252 -18.02 8.55 11.75
CA LEU A 252 -18.75 8.88 10.51
C LEU A 252 -19.20 10.34 10.50
N ILE A 253 -19.75 10.84 11.61
CA ILE A 253 -20.18 12.23 11.77
C ILE A 253 -18.99 13.18 11.65
N ALA A 254 -17.87 12.90 12.33
CA ALA A 254 -16.66 13.70 12.25
C ALA A 254 -16.08 13.76 10.82
N ARG A 255 -16.29 12.72 10.00
CA ARG A 255 -15.84 12.70 8.59
C ARG A 255 -16.71 13.52 7.66
N GLN A 256 -18.02 13.56 7.91
CA GLN A 256 -19.00 14.30 7.12
C GLN A 256 -20.08 14.87 8.04
N PRO A 257 -19.89 16.07 8.57
CA PRO A 257 -20.79 16.58 9.57
C PRO A 257 -22.15 17.04 9.03
N ALA A 258 -22.28 17.21 7.72
CA ALA A 258 -23.58 17.42 7.07
C ALA A 258 -24.59 16.28 7.36
N LEU A 259 -24.13 15.10 7.80
CA LEU A 259 -25.01 14.03 8.29
C LEU A 259 -25.90 14.46 9.48
N LEU A 260 -25.48 15.49 10.24
CA LEU A 260 -26.26 16.07 11.33
C LEU A 260 -27.38 17.00 10.87
N GLN A 261 -27.35 17.44 9.61
CA GLN A 261 -28.43 18.23 9.03
C GLN A 261 -29.48 17.33 8.37
N VAL A 262 -29.13 16.07 8.09
CA VAL A 262 -30.00 15.09 7.42
C VAL A 262 -30.82 14.32 8.46
N PRO A 263 -32.16 14.22 8.31
CA PRO A 263 -32.98 13.34 9.14
C PRO A 263 -32.44 11.90 9.16
N LEU A 264 -32.19 11.35 10.35
CA LEU A 264 -31.50 10.06 10.51
C LEU A 264 -32.25 8.91 9.83
N ASP A 265 -33.58 8.91 9.87
CA ASP A 265 -34.40 7.87 9.22
C ASP A 265 -34.20 7.87 7.71
N ARG A 266 -34.11 9.04 7.10
CA ARG A 266 -33.86 9.19 5.66
C ARG A 266 -32.45 8.73 5.31
N LEU A 267 -31.45 9.12 6.11
CA LEU A 267 -30.07 8.70 5.93
C LEU A 267 -29.96 7.17 6.02
N VAL A 268 -30.48 6.56 7.08
CA VAL A 268 -30.41 5.13 7.32
C VAL A 268 -31.19 4.36 6.26
N SER A 269 -32.39 4.82 5.89
CA SER A 269 -33.16 4.21 4.79
C SER A 269 -32.34 4.19 3.51
N ARG A 270 -31.68 5.31 3.17
CA ARG A 270 -30.82 5.38 1.99
C ARG A 270 -29.60 4.47 2.09
N CYS A 271 -28.97 4.40 3.27
CA CYS A 271 -27.83 3.50 3.50
C CYS A 271 -28.21 2.04 3.33
N VAL A 272 -29.39 1.62 3.80
CA VAL A 272 -29.91 0.26 3.61
C VAL A 272 -30.22 -0.01 2.14
N GLU A 273 -30.87 0.93 1.45
CA GLU A 273 -31.14 0.80 0.02
C GLU A 273 -29.85 0.68 -0.81
N LEU A 274 -28.84 1.51 -0.51
CA LEU A 274 -27.53 1.44 -1.15
C LEU A 274 -26.80 0.14 -0.80
N ALA A 275 -26.89 -0.32 0.43
CA ALA A 275 -26.30 -1.57 0.89
C ALA A 275 -26.91 -2.77 0.15
N ASP A 276 -28.23 -2.76 -0.07
CA ASP A 276 -28.93 -3.80 -0.84
C ASP A 276 -28.51 -3.80 -2.32
N ILE A 277 -28.35 -2.62 -2.93
CA ILE A 277 -27.90 -2.49 -4.33
C ILE A 277 -26.46 -2.95 -4.48
N LEU A 278 -25.59 -2.50 -3.59
CA LEU A 278 -24.15 -2.75 -3.66
C LEU A 278 -23.77 -4.09 -3.05
N GLY A 279 -24.66 -4.78 -2.34
CA GLY A 279 -24.34 -6.02 -1.63
C GLY A 279 -23.30 -5.82 -0.51
N VAL A 280 -23.42 -4.73 0.25
CA VAL A 280 -22.54 -4.40 1.39
C VAL A 280 -23.35 -4.19 2.67
N THR A 281 -22.70 -3.81 3.77
CA THR A 281 -23.40 -3.45 5.00
C THR A 281 -23.92 -2.00 4.92
N PRO A 282 -25.03 -1.65 5.62
CA PRO A 282 -25.47 -0.26 5.74
C PRO A 282 -24.39 0.68 6.28
N TYR A 283 -23.51 0.17 7.14
CA TYR A 283 -22.35 0.91 7.63
C TYR A 283 -21.36 1.26 6.51
N ASP A 284 -21.00 0.30 5.66
CA ASP A 284 -20.09 0.56 4.53
C ASP A 284 -20.69 1.56 3.52
N SER A 285 -22.00 1.48 3.28
CA SER A 285 -22.72 2.47 2.47
C SER A 285 -22.69 3.85 3.12
N CYS A 286 -22.97 3.96 4.42
CA CYS A 286 -22.86 5.23 5.15
C CYS A 286 -21.44 5.81 5.08
N LEU A 287 -20.43 4.94 5.31
CA LEU A 287 -19.02 5.29 5.18
C LEU A 287 -18.68 5.79 3.77
N SER A 288 -19.25 5.20 2.72
CA SER A 288 -19.07 5.71 1.36
C SER A 288 -19.63 7.12 1.18
N LEU A 289 -20.83 7.39 1.71
CA LEU A 289 -21.48 8.71 1.65
C LEU A 289 -20.68 9.81 2.36
N THR A 290 -19.89 9.47 3.39
CA THR A 290 -18.99 10.45 4.05
C THR A 290 -17.92 11.03 3.13
N ARG A 291 -17.73 10.47 1.92
CA ARG A 291 -16.76 10.94 0.92
C ARG A 291 -17.33 11.97 -0.06
N MET A 292 -18.63 12.25 -0.01
CA MET A 292 -19.33 13.21 -0.87
C MET A 292 -19.27 14.61 -0.29
N ARG A 293 -19.35 15.65 -1.13
CA ARG A 293 -19.56 17.03 -0.65
C ARG A 293 -20.99 17.20 -0.11
N PRO A 294 -21.26 18.15 0.81
CA PRO A 294 -22.61 18.33 1.38
C PRO A 294 -23.72 18.45 0.33
N ALA A 295 -23.51 19.25 -0.72
CA ALA A 295 -24.48 19.39 -1.82
C ALA A 295 -24.67 18.11 -2.65
N GLU A 296 -23.63 17.30 -2.80
CA GLU A 296 -23.72 16.00 -3.49
C GLU A 296 -24.46 14.98 -2.62
N LEU A 297 -24.18 14.96 -1.32
CA LEU A 297 -24.86 14.12 -0.35
C LEU A 297 -26.36 14.44 -0.31
N ALA A 298 -26.74 15.71 -0.25
CA ALA A 298 -28.14 16.13 -0.30
C ALA A 298 -28.84 15.63 -1.56
N ARG A 299 -28.21 15.81 -2.74
CA ARG A 299 -28.72 15.29 -4.02
C ARG A 299 -28.84 13.76 -4.02
N MET A 300 -27.85 13.03 -3.50
CA MET A 300 -27.89 11.56 -3.39
C MET A 300 -29.02 11.07 -2.48
N LEU A 301 -29.27 11.75 -1.37
CA LEU A 301 -30.36 11.43 -0.45
C LEU A 301 -31.74 11.76 -1.05
N GLN A 302 -31.79 12.72 -1.97
CA GLN A 302 -32.99 13.12 -2.73
C GLN A 302 -33.23 12.30 -4.00
N ALA A 303 -32.20 11.68 -4.57
CA ALA A 303 -32.32 10.91 -5.79
C ALA A 303 -33.34 9.76 -5.66
N ALA A 304 -34.15 9.54 -6.70
CA ALA A 304 -35.05 8.39 -6.74
C ALA A 304 -34.23 7.09 -6.74
N LEU A 305 -34.68 6.08 -5.98
CA LEU A 305 -33.97 4.81 -5.86
C LEU A 305 -33.78 4.10 -7.23
N ALA A 306 -34.76 4.24 -8.13
CA ALA A 306 -34.68 3.71 -9.49
C ALA A 306 -33.50 4.32 -10.28
N VAL A 307 -33.26 5.62 -10.15
CA VAL A 307 -32.13 6.31 -10.80
C VAL A 307 -30.80 5.78 -10.25
N VAL A 308 -30.68 5.65 -8.92
CA VAL A 308 -29.45 5.10 -8.30
C VAL A 308 -29.19 3.66 -8.74
N LYS A 309 -30.23 2.82 -8.84
CA LYS A 309 -30.12 1.45 -9.36
C LYS A 309 -29.68 1.42 -10.81
N ALA A 310 -30.27 2.26 -11.66
CA ALA A 310 -29.91 2.36 -13.06
C ALA A 310 -28.45 2.83 -13.22
N SER A 311 -28.02 3.83 -12.46
CA SER A 311 -26.62 4.30 -12.44
C SER A 311 -25.65 3.22 -11.96
N TRP A 312 -26.02 2.44 -10.94
CA TRP A 312 -25.23 1.30 -10.47
C TRP A 312 -25.05 0.24 -11.55
N LEU A 313 -26.15 -0.20 -12.17
CA LEU A 313 -26.12 -1.17 -13.26
C LEU A 313 -25.32 -0.64 -14.45
N GLY A 314 -25.49 0.65 -14.76
CA GLY A 314 -24.74 1.34 -15.80
C GLY A 314 -23.25 1.42 -15.51
N LEU A 315 -22.83 1.70 -14.26
CA LEU A 315 -21.43 1.65 -13.83
C LEU A 315 -20.85 0.24 -13.94
N ALA A 316 -21.57 -0.78 -13.45
CA ALA A 316 -21.15 -2.16 -13.55
C ALA A 316 -20.97 -2.58 -15.02
N THR A 317 -21.95 -2.25 -15.87
CA THR A 317 -21.92 -2.53 -17.31
C THR A 317 -20.78 -1.80 -17.99
N ALA A 318 -20.58 -0.51 -17.67
CA ALA A 318 -19.49 0.29 -18.22
C ALA A 318 -18.11 -0.31 -17.92
N LEU A 319 -17.90 -0.82 -16.69
CA LEU A 319 -16.65 -1.48 -16.29
C LEU A 319 -16.48 -2.89 -16.84
N ALA A 320 -17.59 -3.62 -17.06
CA ALA A 320 -17.57 -4.92 -17.72
C ALA A 320 -17.25 -4.78 -19.22
N ALA A 321 -17.83 -3.78 -19.89
CA ALA A 321 -17.64 -3.51 -21.31
C ALA A 321 -16.20 -3.16 -21.68
N VAL A 322 -15.39 -2.67 -20.72
CA VAL A 322 -13.95 -2.46 -20.93
C VAL A 322 -13.23 -3.76 -21.36
N GLU A 323 -13.77 -4.93 -21.00
CA GLU A 323 -13.14 -6.24 -21.30
C GLU A 323 -13.58 -6.88 -22.61
N GLN A 324 -14.57 -6.31 -23.31
CA GLN A 324 -15.08 -6.87 -24.56
C GLN A 324 -14.59 -6.02 -25.74
N PRO A 325 -13.32 -6.17 -26.18
CA PRO A 325 -12.83 -5.47 -27.35
C PRO A 325 -13.63 -5.93 -28.57
N GLY A 326 -14.38 -5.03 -29.19
CA GLY A 326 -15.16 -5.30 -30.39
C GLY A 326 -16.66 -5.03 -30.27
N LEU A 327 -17.20 -4.87 -29.06
CA LEU A 327 -18.60 -4.45 -28.84
C LEU A 327 -18.72 -2.92 -28.66
N TYR A 328 -17.86 -2.16 -29.33
CA TYR A 328 -17.86 -0.69 -29.33
C TYR A 328 -18.95 -0.07 -30.21
N ALA A 329 -20.04 -0.79 -30.48
CA ALA A 329 -21.24 -0.12 -30.94
C ALA A 329 -21.70 0.76 -29.76
N PRO A 330 -21.77 2.10 -29.90
CA PRO A 330 -22.39 2.91 -28.87
C PRO A 330 -23.74 2.28 -28.58
N LEU A 331 -23.98 1.86 -27.34
CA LEU A 331 -25.32 1.64 -26.84
C LEU A 331 -25.99 3.01 -26.97
N ILE A 332 -26.58 3.27 -28.13
CA ILE A 332 -27.45 4.42 -28.36
C ILE A 332 -28.45 4.30 -27.21
N PRO A 333 -28.46 5.25 -26.26
CA PRO A 333 -29.47 5.22 -25.23
C PRO A 333 -30.80 5.18 -25.99
N ALA A 334 -31.61 4.15 -25.75
CA ALA A 334 -32.97 4.10 -26.26
C ALA A 334 -33.56 5.49 -25.99
N ALA A 335 -33.91 6.19 -27.07
CA ALA A 335 -34.25 7.61 -27.07
C ALA A 335 -35.04 7.91 -25.80
N SER A 336 -34.56 8.88 -25.01
CA SER A 336 -35.40 9.49 -23.99
C SER A 336 -36.68 9.89 -24.71
N ALA A 337 -37.79 9.23 -24.37
CA ALA A 337 -39.09 9.68 -24.79
C ALA A 337 -39.20 11.13 -24.31
N ASP A 338 -39.11 12.06 -25.26
CA ASP A 338 -39.47 13.44 -25.03
C ASP A 338 -40.90 13.42 -24.48
N HIS A 339 -41.03 13.84 -23.23
CA HIS A 339 -42.31 14.23 -22.65
C HIS A 339 -42.68 15.58 -23.28
N ASP A 340 -43.14 15.54 -24.53
CA ASP A 340 -43.94 16.61 -25.13
C ASP A 340 -45.05 15.94 -25.95
N GLY A 341 -46.25 15.97 -25.37
CA GLY A 341 -47.41 15.29 -25.91
C GLY A 341 -48.58 15.44 -24.96
N ALA A 342 -49.12 16.65 -24.88
CA ALA A 342 -50.46 16.91 -24.35
C ALA A 342 -51.47 16.10 -25.16
N GLY A 343 -51.92 14.99 -24.59
CA GLY A 343 -53.03 14.18 -25.09
C GLY A 343 -54.01 13.95 -23.96
N GLU A 344 -55.10 14.71 -23.97
CA GLU A 344 -56.32 14.41 -23.22
C GLU A 344 -56.73 12.97 -23.49
N VAL A 345 -56.72 12.13 -22.45
CA VAL A 345 -57.37 10.82 -22.48
C VAL A 345 -58.45 10.83 -21.41
N GLY A 346 -59.67 10.63 -21.89
CA GLY A 346 -60.91 10.69 -21.14
C GLY A 346 -60.96 9.78 -19.93
N ILE A 347 -61.64 10.29 -18.91
CA ILE A 347 -62.03 9.60 -17.69
C ILE A 347 -63.20 8.66 -18.03
N PRO A 348 -63.11 7.33 -17.79
CA PRO A 348 -64.30 6.51 -17.68
C PRO A 348 -64.84 6.57 -16.24
N PRO A 349 -66.16 6.76 -16.03
CA PRO A 349 -66.78 6.61 -14.73
C PRO A 349 -67.25 5.16 -14.53
N GLY A 350 -67.04 4.63 -13.32
CA GLY A 350 -67.70 3.40 -12.87
C GLY A 350 -67.01 2.83 -11.63
N THR A 351 -67.53 3.10 -10.43
CA THR A 351 -68.44 2.25 -9.63
C THR A 351 -67.88 0.86 -9.29
N GLY A 352 -67.86 0.54 -7.97
CA GLY A 352 -67.90 -0.85 -7.52
C GLY A 352 -67.08 -1.18 -6.28
N ALA A 353 -67.67 -0.90 -5.12
CA ALA A 353 -67.69 -1.71 -3.89
C ALA A 353 -66.62 -2.81 -3.65
N GLY A 354 -66.00 -2.73 -2.47
CA GLY A 354 -65.99 -3.83 -1.50
C GLY A 354 -65.19 -5.08 -1.82
N GLY A 355 -63.92 -5.11 -1.43
CA GLY A 355 -63.12 -6.34 -1.43
C GLY A 355 -61.98 -6.25 -0.40
N GLY A 356 -62.00 -7.16 0.59
CA GLY A 356 -61.04 -7.19 1.69
C GLY A 356 -59.59 -7.19 1.23
N VAL A 357 -58.84 -6.19 1.68
CA VAL A 357 -57.41 -6.03 1.40
C VAL A 357 -56.64 -7.11 2.17
N SER A 358 -56.53 -8.29 1.56
CA SER A 358 -55.56 -9.30 1.97
C SER A 358 -54.16 -8.71 1.78
N ARG A 359 -53.53 -8.35 2.91
CA ARG A 359 -52.16 -7.82 2.97
C ARG A 359 -51.25 -8.70 2.11
N PRO A 360 -50.72 -8.21 0.98
CA PRO A 360 -49.95 -9.04 0.06
C PRO A 360 -48.76 -9.63 0.80
N LYS A 361 -48.68 -10.97 0.87
CA LYS A 361 -47.53 -11.68 1.45
C LYS A 361 -46.28 -11.09 0.83
N ALA A 362 -45.38 -10.55 1.66
CA ALA A 362 -44.17 -9.86 1.25
C ALA A 362 -43.35 -10.76 0.31
N ALA A 363 -43.50 -10.54 -1.00
CA ALA A 363 -42.73 -11.25 -2.01
C ALA A 363 -41.25 -10.99 -1.73
N LYS A 364 -40.46 -12.07 -1.57
CA LYS A 364 -39.02 -11.97 -1.34
C LYS A 364 -38.43 -11.11 -2.45
N ARG A 365 -37.98 -9.90 -2.11
CA ARG A 365 -37.30 -8.99 -3.04
C ARG A 365 -36.06 -9.70 -3.56
N LYS A 366 -36.14 -10.27 -4.77
CA LYS A 366 -34.97 -10.84 -5.43
C LYS A 366 -34.00 -9.69 -5.68
N ARG A 367 -32.76 -9.85 -5.19
CA ARG A 367 -31.69 -8.90 -5.49
C ARG A 367 -31.59 -8.76 -7.00
N PRO A 368 -31.41 -7.54 -7.54
CA PRO A 368 -31.10 -7.38 -8.95
C PRO A 368 -29.81 -8.14 -9.22
N ARG A 369 -29.93 -9.32 -9.84
CA ARG A 369 -28.77 -10.07 -10.30
C ARG A 369 -28.32 -9.40 -11.58
N LEU A 370 -27.04 -9.03 -11.65
CA LEU A 370 -26.44 -8.70 -12.92
C LEU A 370 -26.61 -9.92 -13.84
N PRO A 371 -26.83 -9.70 -15.15
CA PRO A 371 -26.84 -10.79 -16.14
C PRO A 371 -25.65 -11.74 -15.92
N ASP A 372 -25.85 -13.04 -16.10
CA ASP A 372 -24.79 -14.05 -15.85
C ASP A 372 -23.56 -13.88 -16.79
N PHE A 373 -23.66 -13.00 -17.80
CA PHE A 373 -22.60 -12.68 -18.77
C PHE A 373 -21.53 -11.72 -18.25
N PHE A 374 -21.62 -11.23 -17.01
CA PHE A 374 -20.61 -10.32 -16.48
C PHE A 374 -19.29 -11.06 -16.21
N PRO A 375 -18.15 -10.53 -16.67
CA PRO A 375 -16.88 -11.19 -16.43
C PRO A 375 -16.56 -11.23 -14.93
N PRO A 376 -15.91 -12.31 -14.46
CA PRO A 376 -15.62 -12.48 -13.05
C PRO A 376 -14.81 -11.28 -12.51
N GLY A 377 -15.29 -10.71 -11.41
CA GLY A 377 -14.67 -9.56 -10.75
C GLY A 377 -15.11 -8.18 -11.24
N ALA A 378 -15.84 -8.04 -12.35
CA ALA A 378 -16.39 -6.75 -12.80
C ALA A 378 -17.35 -6.14 -11.78
N GLU A 379 -18.28 -6.93 -11.25
CA GLU A 379 -19.20 -6.50 -10.21
C GLU A 379 -18.45 -6.05 -8.95
N SER A 380 -17.48 -6.86 -8.49
CA SER A 380 -16.67 -6.54 -7.30
C SER A 380 -15.88 -5.24 -7.50
N ALA A 381 -15.29 -5.03 -8.68
CA ALA A 381 -14.60 -3.80 -9.04
C ALA A 381 -15.54 -2.59 -9.08
N ALA A 382 -16.72 -2.73 -9.68
CA ALA A 382 -17.74 -1.68 -9.72
C ALA A 382 -18.21 -1.32 -8.31
N ARG A 383 -18.44 -2.33 -7.46
CA ARG A 383 -18.85 -2.17 -6.07
C ARG A 383 -17.80 -1.40 -5.30
N GLN A 384 -16.55 -1.82 -5.39
CA GLN A 384 -15.43 -1.12 -4.78
C GLN A 384 -15.30 0.31 -5.31
N ALA A 385 -15.46 0.53 -6.61
CA ALA A 385 -15.43 1.86 -7.22
C ALA A 385 -16.53 2.78 -6.67
N ALA A 386 -17.77 2.29 -6.57
CA ALA A 386 -18.89 3.02 -6.00
C ALA A 386 -18.68 3.36 -4.52
N LEU A 387 -18.13 2.43 -3.73
CA LEU A 387 -17.82 2.68 -2.32
C LEU A 387 -16.73 3.75 -2.15
N LEU A 388 -15.68 3.71 -2.99
CA LEU A 388 -14.57 4.67 -2.95
C LEU A 388 -14.94 6.04 -3.54
N CYS A 389 -15.88 6.09 -4.48
CA CYS A 389 -16.31 7.32 -5.15
C CYS A 389 -17.82 7.23 -5.51
N PRO A 390 -18.71 7.48 -4.53
CA PRO A 390 -20.16 7.40 -4.75
C PRO A 390 -20.69 8.44 -5.76
N GLN A 391 -19.91 9.47 -6.08
CA GLN A 391 -20.20 10.43 -7.15
C GLN A 391 -20.43 9.73 -8.50
N LEU A 392 -19.81 8.55 -8.74
CA LEU A 392 -20.04 7.78 -9.95
C LEU A 392 -21.49 7.31 -10.11
N LEU A 393 -22.23 7.14 -9.01
CA LEU A 393 -23.65 6.78 -9.06
C LEU A 393 -24.55 7.95 -9.46
N MET A 394 -24.01 9.17 -9.52
CA MET A 394 -24.72 10.37 -9.96
C MET A 394 -24.41 10.72 -11.42
N LEU A 395 -23.51 10.00 -12.07
CA LEU A 395 -23.10 10.28 -13.44
C LEU A 395 -23.87 9.43 -14.44
N PRO A 396 -24.15 9.97 -15.64
CA PRO A 396 -24.69 9.17 -16.73
C PRO A 396 -23.77 7.98 -17.06
N PRO A 397 -24.31 6.79 -17.32
CA PRO A 397 -23.49 5.60 -17.55
C PRO A 397 -22.63 5.71 -18.82
N GLY A 398 -23.12 6.39 -19.86
CA GLY A 398 -22.35 6.67 -21.07
C GLY A 398 -21.11 7.52 -20.80
N TRP A 399 -21.18 8.45 -19.83
CA TRP A 399 -20.03 9.26 -19.44
C TRP A 399 -18.96 8.43 -18.74
N VAL A 400 -19.38 7.57 -17.80
CA VAL A 400 -18.48 6.67 -17.08
C VAL A 400 -17.79 5.71 -18.06
N HIS A 401 -18.55 5.14 -18.98
CA HIS A 401 -18.03 4.25 -20.01
C HIS A 401 -17.05 4.98 -20.95
N GLY A 402 -17.43 6.12 -21.51
CA GLY A 402 -16.57 6.93 -22.37
C GLY A 402 -15.28 7.38 -21.65
N SER A 403 -15.38 7.73 -20.37
CA SER A 403 -14.21 8.05 -19.55
C SER A 403 -13.31 6.82 -19.32
N ALA A 404 -13.88 5.63 -19.04
CA ALA A 404 -13.10 4.41 -18.90
C ALA A 404 -12.40 4.02 -20.20
N LEU A 405 -13.07 4.13 -21.34
CA LEU A 405 -12.50 3.86 -22.67
C LEU A 405 -11.40 4.85 -23.04
N HIS A 406 -11.60 6.14 -22.74
CA HIS A 406 -10.55 7.13 -22.93
C HIS A 406 -9.31 6.82 -22.08
N LEU A 407 -9.51 6.43 -20.82
CA LEU A 407 -8.39 6.05 -19.94
C LEU A 407 -7.70 4.77 -20.44
N HIS A 408 -8.45 3.82 -21.00
CA HIS A 408 -7.90 2.64 -21.66
C HIS A 408 -7.01 3.03 -22.85
N ALA A 409 -7.51 3.88 -23.74
CA ALA A 409 -6.78 4.33 -24.92
C ALA A 409 -5.54 5.15 -24.55
N ALA A 410 -5.64 6.07 -23.59
CA ALA A 410 -4.52 6.92 -23.17
C ALA A 410 -3.39 6.13 -22.48
N LEU A 411 -3.71 5.07 -21.73
CA LEU A 411 -2.73 4.28 -21.00
C LEU A 411 -2.29 3.01 -21.73
N GLY A 412 -3.07 2.49 -22.69
CA GLY A 412 -2.82 1.20 -23.31
C GLY A 412 -2.81 0.03 -22.31
N LEU A 413 -3.53 0.15 -21.18
CA LEU A 413 -3.60 -0.92 -20.18
C LEU A 413 -4.51 -2.05 -20.66
N PRO A 414 -4.15 -3.33 -20.46
CA PRO A 414 -5.08 -4.40 -20.73
C PRO A 414 -6.31 -4.26 -19.82
N PRO A 415 -7.53 -4.60 -20.31
CA PRO A 415 -8.78 -4.45 -19.57
C PRO A 415 -8.77 -4.90 -18.10
N PRO A 416 -8.22 -6.08 -17.72
CA PRO A 416 -8.19 -6.50 -16.31
C PRO A 416 -7.28 -5.62 -15.44
N SER A 417 -6.22 -5.03 -16.00
CA SER A 417 -5.36 -4.09 -15.28
C SER A 417 -6.03 -2.73 -15.12
N LEU A 418 -6.75 -2.26 -16.13
CA LEU A 418 -7.53 -1.03 -16.03
C LEU A 418 -8.66 -1.18 -14.99
N ARG A 419 -9.38 -2.31 -14.98
CA ARG A 419 -10.40 -2.58 -13.97
C ARG A 419 -9.81 -2.56 -12.56
N ARG A 420 -8.67 -3.22 -12.34
CA ARG A 420 -7.97 -3.17 -11.02
C ARG A 420 -7.54 -1.76 -10.65
N LEU A 421 -7.10 -0.94 -11.62
CA LEU A 421 -6.77 0.46 -11.40
C LEU A 421 -8.01 1.27 -10.99
N LEU A 422 -9.13 1.11 -11.70
CA LEU A 422 -10.39 1.81 -11.42
C LEU A 422 -11.04 1.37 -10.11
N ALA A 423 -10.94 0.09 -9.75
CA ALA A 423 -11.37 -0.41 -8.46
C ALA A 423 -10.57 0.22 -7.30
N ARG A 424 -9.28 0.53 -7.50
CA ARG A 424 -8.42 1.17 -6.49
C ARG A 424 -8.53 2.69 -6.48
N SER A 425 -8.77 3.31 -7.63
CA SER A 425 -8.81 4.77 -7.80
C SER A 425 -9.90 5.18 -8.78
N PRO A 426 -11.19 5.04 -8.40
CA PRO A 426 -12.32 5.37 -9.29
C PRO A 426 -12.41 6.86 -9.64
N ARG A 427 -11.80 7.72 -8.82
CA ARG A 427 -11.74 9.17 -9.08
C ARG A 427 -10.99 9.51 -10.39
N LEU A 428 -10.24 8.57 -10.96
CA LEU A 428 -9.64 8.74 -12.28
C LEU A 428 -10.70 8.91 -13.38
N LEU A 429 -11.87 8.32 -13.19
CA LEU A 429 -12.98 8.48 -14.14
C LEU A 429 -13.48 9.92 -14.13
N LEU A 430 -13.38 10.63 -13.00
CA LEU A 430 -13.81 12.03 -12.83
C LEU A 430 -12.87 13.04 -13.50
N LEU A 431 -11.71 12.62 -13.98
CA LEU A 431 -10.73 13.54 -14.57
C LEU A 431 -11.13 13.95 -15.98
N PRO A 432 -11.00 15.24 -16.34
CA PRO A 432 -11.20 15.69 -17.71
C PRO A 432 -10.34 14.91 -18.71
N LYS A 433 -10.87 14.68 -19.91
CA LYS A 433 -10.18 13.99 -21.01
C LYS A 433 -8.80 14.61 -21.27
N ARG A 434 -8.78 15.92 -21.50
CA ARG A 434 -7.59 16.73 -21.79
C ARG A 434 -6.51 16.59 -20.71
N HIS A 435 -6.90 16.70 -19.44
CA HIS A 435 -5.97 16.56 -18.31
C HIS A 435 -5.27 15.19 -18.32
N ARG A 436 -6.00 14.11 -18.57
CA ARG A 436 -5.40 12.76 -18.63
C ARG A 436 -4.37 12.63 -19.74
N GLU A 437 -4.67 13.18 -20.93
CA GLU A 437 -3.76 13.16 -22.08
C GLU A 437 -2.49 13.98 -21.78
N GLU A 438 -2.66 15.22 -21.33
CA GLU A 438 -1.55 16.12 -20.98
C GLU A 438 -0.65 15.52 -19.89
N THR A 439 -1.23 14.97 -18.83
CA THR A 439 -0.44 14.36 -17.74
C THR A 439 0.27 13.08 -18.19
N VAL A 440 -0.35 12.24 -19.03
CA VAL A 440 0.33 11.05 -19.59
C VAL A 440 1.50 11.47 -20.49
N GLN A 441 1.30 12.47 -21.36
CA GLN A 441 2.37 13.01 -22.21
C GLN A 441 3.50 13.61 -21.38
N ALA A 442 3.17 14.39 -20.35
CA ALA A 442 4.15 14.96 -19.42
C ALA A 442 4.94 13.87 -18.69
N LEU A 443 4.29 12.80 -18.22
CA LEU A 443 4.98 11.64 -17.62
C LEU A 443 5.94 10.98 -18.61
N VAL A 444 5.54 10.82 -19.88
CA VAL A 444 6.40 10.24 -20.93
C VAL A 444 7.62 11.11 -21.18
N HIS A 445 7.42 12.41 -21.38
CA HIS A 445 8.50 13.34 -21.69
C HIS A 445 9.43 13.57 -20.49
N MET A 446 8.88 13.98 -19.34
CA MET A 446 9.68 14.40 -18.18
C MET A 446 10.41 13.25 -17.49
N LEU A 447 9.87 12.02 -17.54
CA LEU A 447 10.55 10.84 -17.01
C LEU A 447 11.38 10.09 -18.05
N ALA A 448 11.46 10.59 -19.29
CA ALA A 448 12.12 9.93 -20.41
C ALA A 448 11.67 8.46 -20.56
N LEU A 449 10.35 8.25 -20.61
CA LEU A 449 9.75 6.94 -20.86
C LEU A 449 9.78 6.63 -22.34
N ARG A 450 9.89 5.35 -22.69
CA ARG A 450 9.89 4.91 -24.09
C ARG A 450 8.52 5.05 -24.77
N GLY A 451 7.45 5.28 -24.00
CA GLY A 451 6.10 5.41 -24.52
C GLY A 451 5.03 5.35 -23.42
N PRO A 452 3.75 5.50 -23.79
CA PRO A 452 2.62 5.59 -22.86
C PRO A 452 2.42 4.31 -22.03
N GLU A 453 2.79 3.13 -22.54
CA GLU A 453 2.72 1.87 -21.80
C GLU A 453 3.55 1.88 -20.51
N HIS A 454 4.71 2.55 -20.53
CA HIS A 454 5.55 2.70 -19.34
C HIS A 454 4.92 3.68 -18.35
N ALA A 455 4.28 4.76 -18.83
CA ALA A 455 3.54 5.68 -17.99
C ALA A 455 2.36 4.96 -17.31
N ALA A 456 1.68 4.08 -18.04
CA ALA A 456 0.60 3.26 -17.54
C ALA A 456 1.01 2.30 -16.42
N ARG A 457 2.21 1.72 -16.51
CA ARG A 457 2.79 0.94 -15.39
C ARG A 457 3.01 1.81 -14.16
N LEU A 458 3.52 3.04 -14.32
CA LEU A 458 3.71 3.98 -13.20
C LEU A 458 2.37 4.40 -12.59
N VAL A 459 1.38 4.74 -13.41
CA VAL A 459 0.02 5.11 -12.97
C VAL A 459 -0.67 3.93 -12.27
N SER A 460 -0.47 2.70 -12.74
CA SER A 460 -1.02 1.49 -12.09
C SER A 460 -0.44 1.29 -10.67
N GLN A 461 0.82 1.68 -10.46
CA GLN A 461 1.45 1.66 -9.15
C GLN A 461 1.01 2.85 -8.29
N GLN A 462 0.97 4.04 -8.88
CA GLN A 462 0.65 5.30 -8.22
C GLN A 462 -0.44 6.07 -8.99
N PRO A 463 -1.74 5.77 -8.77
CA PRO A 463 -2.84 6.36 -9.53
C PRO A 463 -2.95 7.88 -9.39
N ASN A 464 -2.46 8.44 -8.29
CA ASN A 464 -2.51 9.89 -8.04
C ASN A 464 -1.62 10.69 -9.02
N LEU A 465 -0.70 10.06 -9.76
CA LEU A 465 0.11 10.76 -10.77
C LEU A 465 -0.76 11.40 -11.86
N LEU A 466 -1.90 10.80 -12.21
CA LEU A 466 -2.83 11.37 -13.19
C LEU A 466 -3.61 12.59 -12.70
N LYS A 467 -3.49 12.96 -11.41
CA LYS A 467 -4.14 14.16 -10.86
C LYS A 467 -3.24 15.39 -10.90
N TRP A 468 -2.00 15.22 -11.34
CA TRP A 468 -1.01 16.28 -11.36
C TRP A 468 -1.03 17.00 -12.68
N THR A 469 -0.88 18.31 -12.64
CA THR A 469 -0.59 19.08 -13.84
C THR A 469 0.87 18.85 -14.26
N PRO A 470 1.21 19.07 -15.54
CA PRO A 470 2.59 19.01 -16.00
C PRO A 470 3.55 19.88 -15.17
N GLU A 471 3.12 21.08 -14.78
CA GLU A 471 3.92 22.03 -14.00
C GLU A 471 4.15 21.52 -12.57
N ALA A 472 3.13 20.93 -11.94
CA ALA A 472 3.25 20.34 -10.62
C ALA A 472 4.22 19.13 -10.64
N LEU A 473 4.19 18.32 -11.71
CA LEU A 473 5.14 17.22 -11.90
C LEU A 473 6.57 17.75 -12.08
N ASP A 474 6.76 18.80 -12.87
CA ASP A 474 8.05 19.45 -13.12
C ASP A 474 8.67 20.04 -11.86
N GLY A 475 7.89 20.85 -11.13
CA GLY A 475 8.29 21.40 -9.83
C GLY A 475 8.64 20.28 -8.86
N LYS A 476 7.87 19.18 -8.88
CA LYS A 476 8.16 18.04 -8.01
C LYS A 476 9.45 17.32 -8.33
N LEU A 477 9.76 17.14 -9.62
CA LEU A 477 11.03 16.55 -10.04
C LEU A 477 12.21 17.42 -9.63
N SER A 478 12.06 18.74 -9.70
CA SER A 478 13.07 19.72 -9.28
C SER A 478 13.29 19.71 -7.77
N GLU A 479 12.23 19.64 -6.96
CA GLU A 479 12.32 19.47 -5.50
C GLU A 479 13.08 18.18 -5.12
N VAL A 480 12.74 17.06 -5.77
CA VAL A 480 13.39 15.77 -5.51
C VAL A 480 14.85 15.80 -5.96
N ALA A 481 15.16 16.49 -7.05
CA ALA A 481 16.53 16.68 -7.55
C ALA A 481 17.39 17.44 -6.55
N ALA A 482 16.88 18.56 -6.03
CA ALA A 482 17.56 19.35 -5.02
C ALA A 482 17.77 18.54 -3.73
N ALA A 483 16.73 17.87 -3.22
CA ALA A 483 16.80 17.09 -1.98
C ALA A 483 17.80 15.92 -2.06
N LEU A 484 17.92 15.28 -3.22
CA LEU A 484 18.83 14.15 -3.45
C LEU A 484 20.18 14.55 -4.05
N GLY A 485 20.40 15.84 -4.37
CA GLY A 485 21.55 16.33 -5.12
C GLY A 485 21.83 15.51 -6.39
N LEU A 486 20.79 15.27 -7.18
CA LEU A 486 20.88 14.56 -8.45
C LEU A 486 20.58 15.50 -9.62
N SER A 487 21.10 15.17 -10.79
CA SER A 487 20.60 15.76 -12.03
C SER A 487 19.13 15.36 -12.28
N ARG A 488 18.42 16.19 -13.05
CA ARG A 488 17.03 15.94 -13.44
C ARG A 488 16.85 14.57 -14.13
N SER A 489 17.77 14.17 -15.01
CA SER A 489 17.76 12.85 -15.65
C SER A 489 18.00 11.70 -14.66
N GLY A 490 18.85 11.92 -13.65
CA GLY A 490 19.07 11.01 -12.54
C GLY A 490 17.80 10.77 -11.71
N VAL A 491 17.08 11.84 -11.36
CA VAL A 491 15.78 11.74 -10.66
C VAL A 491 14.73 11.07 -11.51
N ALA A 492 14.62 11.43 -12.80
CA ALA A 492 13.70 10.78 -13.72
C ALA A 492 13.93 9.27 -13.76
N ARG A 493 15.20 8.82 -13.86
CA ARG A 493 15.56 7.39 -13.76
C ARG A 493 15.17 6.78 -12.41
N LEU A 494 15.38 7.50 -11.32
CA LEU A 494 15.03 7.05 -9.97
C LEU A 494 13.52 6.87 -9.79
N CYS A 495 12.71 7.86 -10.19
CA CYS A 495 11.26 7.86 -10.09
C CYS A 495 10.59 6.83 -11.01
N ARG A 496 11.20 6.49 -12.15
CA ARG A 496 10.77 5.35 -12.99
C ARG A 496 10.82 4.02 -12.24
N ASN A 497 11.86 3.82 -11.45
CA ASN A 497 12.04 2.60 -10.67
C ASN A 497 11.30 2.63 -9.34
N GLN A 498 11.06 3.83 -8.79
CA GLN A 498 10.39 4.03 -7.51
C GLN A 498 9.41 5.23 -7.56
N PRO A 499 8.20 5.05 -8.16
CA PRO A 499 7.24 6.15 -8.33
C PRO A 499 6.70 6.73 -7.02
N ALA A 500 6.80 5.97 -5.92
CA ALA A 500 6.44 6.45 -4.58
C ALA A 500 7.24 7.71 -4.16
N LEU A 501 8.44 7.93 -4.71
CA LEU A 501 9.25 9.11 -4.42
C LEU A 501 8.60 10.41 -4.88
N LEU A 502 7.84 10.37 -5.98
CA LEU A 502 7.11 11.55 -6.45
C LEU A 502 6.10 12.01 -5.39
N ALA A 503 5.45 11.09 -4.69
CA ALA A 503 4.47 11.42 -3.66
C ALA A 503 5.08 12.02 -2.38
N MET A 504 6.41 12.07 -2.23
CA MET A 504 7.06 12.54 -1.00
C MET A 504 7.43 14.02 -1.09
N SER A 505 7.24 14.80 -0.01
CA SER A 505 7.78 16.17 0.07
C SER A 505 9.31 16.17 0.20
N ALA A 506 9.97 17.26 -0.21
CA ALA A 506 11.40 17.46 0.00
C ALA A 506 11.78 17.32 1.48
N ALA A 507 10.99 17.90 2.38
CA ALA A 507 11.13 17.75 3.82
C ALA A 507 11.04 16.28 4.28
N SER A 508 10.09 15.50 3.75
CA SER A 508 9.97 14.07 4.06
C SER A 508 11.20 13.28 3.58
N LEU A 509 11.76 13.63 2.42
CA LEU A 509 12.98 13.00 1.91
C LEU A 509 14.20 13.35 2.79
N ALA A 510 14.36 14.62 3.15
CA ALA A 510 15.43 15.08 4.04
C ALA A 510 15.34 14.37 5.42
N ALA A 511 14.16 14.32 6.02
CA ALA A 511 13.93 13.62 7.28
C ALA A 511 14.28 12.12 7.18
N LYS A 512 13.92 11.45 6.08
CA LYS A 512 14.29 10.05 5.87
C LYS A 512 15.79 9.85 5.65
N LEU A 513 16.47 10.74 4.94
CA LEU A 513 17.93 10.68 4.77
C LEU A 513 18.65 10.90 6.10
N ARG A 514 18.22 11.88 6.91
CA ARG A 514 18.73 12.11 8.26
C ARG A 514 18.49 10.89 9.16
N TRP A 515 17.29 10.32 9.11
CA TRP A 515 16.99 9.09 9.83
C TRP A 515 17.90 7.94 9.39
N LEU A 516 18.12 7.73 8.08
CA LEU A 516 19.04 6.71 7.56
C LEU A 516 20.47 6.93 8.05
N GLN A 517 20.94 8.19 8.04
CA GLN A 517 22.26 8.55 8.53
C GLN A 517 22.43 8.15 9.99
N ILE A 518 21.49 8.55 10.85
CA ILE A 518 21.55 8.30 12.30
C ILE A 518 21.36 6.80 12.59
N ALA A 519 20.30 6.20 12.05
CA ALA A 519 19.93 4.82 12.33
C ALA A 519 21.01 3.81 11.87
N LEU A 520 21.68 4.11 10.75
CA LEU A 520 22.74 3.27 10.21
C LEU A 520 24.15 3.75 10.56
N ARG A 521 24.27 4.78 11.42
CA ARG A 521 25.54 5.38 11.86
C ARG A 521 26.47 5.70 10.70
N LEU A 522 25.91 6.29 9.65
CA LEU A 522 26.66 6.68 8.47
C LEU A 522 27.48 7.94 8.78
N PRO A 523 28.70 8.06 8.21
CA PRO A 523 29.60 9.16 8.54
C PRO A 523 29.10 10.53 8.07
N SER A 524 28.22 10.59 7.06
CA SER A 524 27.70 11.85 6.52
C SER A 524 26.33 11.69 5.87
N ALA A 525 25.64 12.81 5.64
CA ALA A 525 24.39 12.85 4.88
C ALA A 525 24.60 12.32 3.43
N ASP A 526 25.76 12.58 2.84
CA ASP A 526 26.10 12.04 1.52
C ASP A 526 26.24 10.52 1.51
N ALA A 527 26.75 9.92 2.59
CA ALA A 527 26.78 8.47 2.71
C ALA A 527 25.35 7.89 2.76
N ALA A 528 24.42 8.54 3.47
CA ALA A 528 23.00 8.17 3.49
C ALA A 528 22.36 8.32 2.11
N ARG A 529 22.64 9.42 1.42
CA ARG A 529 22.21 9.67 0.04
C ARG A 529 22.72 8.59 -0.91
N ARG A 530 24.03 8.31 -0.92
CA ARG A 530 24.62 7.23 -1.75
C ARG A 530 23.99 5.87 -1.46
N LEU A 531 23.71 5.56 -0.20
CA LEU A 531 23.03 4.32 0.19
C LEU A 531 21.60 4.27 -0.37
N ALA A 532 20.84 5.36 -0.23
CA ALA A 532 19.49 5.49 -0.77
C ALA A 532 19.46 5.38 -2.31
N LEU A 533 20.47 5.93 -3.00
CA LEU A 533 20.59 5.82 -4.46
C LEU A 533 20.93 4.40 -4.92
N ARG A 534 21.70 3.64 -4.14
CA ARG A 534 21.95 2.21 -4.39
C ARG A 534 20.68 1.37 -4.20
N GLN A 535 19.83 1.74 -3.25
CA GLN A 535 18.58 1.05 -2.96
C GLN A 535 17.41 2.03 -2.74
N PRO A 536 16.78 2.51 -3.84
CA PRO A 536 15.73 3.54 -3.77
C PRO A 536 14.51 3.14 -2.93
N GLY A 537 14.24 1.84 -2.86
CA GLY A 537 13.17 1.29 -2.03
C GLY A 537 13.30 1.63 -0.54
N LEU A 538 14.50 1.94 -0.03
CA LEU A 538 14.71 2.39 1.35
C LEU A 538 13.94 3.67 1.65
N LEU A 539 13.90 4.61 0.71
CA LEU A 539 13.19 5.87 0.86
C LEU A 539 11.66 5.69 0.81
N ALA A 540 11.15 4.62 0.20
CA ALA A 540 9.73 4.31 0.19
C ALA A 540 9.25 3.64 1.49
N MET A 541 10.15 3.02 2.26
CA MET A 541 9.81 2.37 3.53
C MET A 541 9.54 3.40 4.64
N SER A 542 8.68 3.03 5.59
CA SER A 542 8.56 3.78 6.85
C SER A 542 9.74 3.47 7.77
N SER A 543 10.11 4.44 8.62
CA SER A 543 11.13 4.28 9.67
C SER A 543 10.85 3.06 10.57
N ALA A 544 9.59 2.89 10.99
CA ALA A 544 9.13 1.74 11.77
C ALA A 544 9.34 0.41 11.05
N THR A 545 9.03 0.34 9.74
CA THR A 545 9.24 -0.87 8.94
C THR A 545 10.73 -1.19 8.85
N MET A 546 11.57 -0.18 8.61
CA MET A 546 13.00 -0.37 8.50
C MET A 546 13.61 -0.85 9.82
N LYS A 547 13.25 -0.20 10.95
CA LYS A 547 13.63 -0.61 12.32
C LYS A 547 13.31 -2.08 12.58
N ARG A 548 12.06 -2.49 12.31
CA ARG A 548 11.61 -3.88 12.45
C ARG A 548 12.44 -4.82 11.58
N LYS A 549 12.72 -4.45 10.32
CA LYS A 549 13.55 -5.28 9.44
C LYS A 549 14.98 -5.43 9.94
N VAL A 550 15.61 -4.36 10.44
CA VAL A 550 16.97 -4.47 11.02
C VAL A 550 16.96 -5.38 12.25
N GLN A 551 15.95 -5.27 13.11
CA GLN A 551 15.77 -6.15 14.28
C GLN A 551 15.61 -7.61 13.87
N GLN A 552 14.75 -7.88 12.89
CA GLN A 552 14.53 -9.26 12.45
C GLN A 552 15.74 -9.83 11.69
N MET A 553 16.52 -9.00 10.98
CA MET A 553 17.81 -9.42 10.41
C MET A 553 18.81 -9.80 11.49
N ALA A 554 18.93 -8.98 12.55
CA ALA A 554 19.76 -9.31 13.69
C ALA A 554 19.31 -10.65 14.32
N GLN A 555 18.00 -10.87 14.45
CA GLN A 555 17.44 -12.13 14.94
C GLN A 555 17.80 -13.32 14.06
N GLY A 556 17.58 -13.24 12.74
CA GLY A 556 17.88 -14.33 11.82
C GLY A 556 19.38 -14.66 11.73
N LEU A 557 20.25 -13.68 11.96
CA LEU A 557 21.70 -13.86 12.05
C LEU A 557 22.18 -14.36 13.42
N GLY A 558 21.28 -14.56 14.40
CA GLY A 558 21.64 -15.07 15.73
C GLY A 558 22.28 -14.02 16.65
N LEU A 559 21.97 -12.74 16.46
CA LEU A 559 22.58 -11.59 17.14
C LEU A 559 21.71 -11.02 18.29
N THR A 560 20.81 -11.82 18.85
CA THR A 560 19.53 -11.39 19.44
C THR A 560 19.57 -10.61 20.76
N ASN A 561 20.46 -10.92 21.70
CA ASN A 561 20.20 -10.53 23.10
C ASN A 561 20.65 -9.10 23.44
N ALA A 562 21.39 -8.46 22.53
CA ALA A 562 22.03 -7.16 22.76
C ALA A 562 21.46 -6.05 21.85
N PHE A 563 20.94 -6.45 20.69
CA PHE A 563 20.61 -5.56 19.59
C PHE A 563 19.28 -4.77 19.79
N VAL A 564 18.24 -5.43 20.30
CA VAL A 564 16.87 -4.90 20.33
C VAL A 564 16.77 -3.62 21.16
N SER A 565 17.45 -3.57 22.31
CA SER A 565 17.44 -2.41 23.22
C SER A 565 18.15 -1.18 22.64
N ALA A 566 19.27 -1.37 21.91
CA ALA A 566 20.07 -0.26 21.38
C ALA A 566 19.37 0.48 20.22
N VAL A 567 18.70 -0.26 19.33
CA VAL A 567 17.93 0.35 18.22
C VAL A 567 16.63 1.00 18.73
N ALA A 568 16.03 0.46 19.79
CA ALA A 568 14.88 1.10 20.41
C ALA A 568 15.24 2.49 20.96
N ALA A 569 16.36 2.61 21.67
CA ALA A 569 16.84 3.88 22.22
C ALA A 569 17.15 4.93 21.14
N ALA A 570 17.88 4.57 20.08
CA ALA A 570 18.26 5.52 19.02
C ALA A 570 17.07 6.03 18.19
N ALA A 571 16.01 5.23 18.04
CA ALA A 571 14.84 5.62 17.27
C ALA A 571 13.91 6.58 18.04
N ASN A 572 13.80 6.41 19.36
CA ASN A 572 12.89 7.22 20.18
C ASN A 572 13.36 8.67 20.32
N VAL A 573 14.67 8.93 20.25
CA VAL A 573 15.24 10.30 20.23
C VAL A 573 14.74 11.10 19.01
N ASN A 574 14.43 10.43 17.90
CA ASN A 574 14.12 11.10 16.64
C ASN A 574 12.63 11.40 16.44
N GLU A 575 11.73 10.68 17.13
CA GLU A 575 10.30 11.04 17.13
C GLU A 575 10.06 12.38 17.83
N GLY A 576 10.90 12.74 18.83
CA GLY A 576 10.85 14.06 19.47
C GLY A 576 11.55 15.18 18.68
N LEU A 577 12.61 14.86 17.93
CA LEU A 577 13.37 15.86 17.15
C LEU A 577 12.71 16.26 15.82
N ALA A 578 11.82 15.44 15.28
CA ALA A 578 11.07 15.80 14.07
C ALA A 578 9.93 16.80 14.35
N THR A 579 9.61 17.07 15.62
CA THR A 579 8.56 17.99 16.06
C THR A 579 9.09 19.21 16.81
N ALA A 580 10.37 19.24 17.16
CA ALA A 580 10.99 20.37 17.83
C ALA A 580 11.57 21.33 16.78
N ASP A 581 11.05 22.56 16.73
CA ASP A 581 11.64 23.68 15.98
C ASP A 581 13.11 23.87 16.38
N GLU A 582 13.96 24.20 15.40
CA GLU A 582 15.42 24.22 15.53
C GLU A 582 15.98 25.23 16.56
N ASP A 583 15.14 26.07 17.16
CA ASP A 583 15.56 27.22 17.97
C ASP A 583 15.72 26.96 19.49
N THR A 584 15.46 25.76 20.02
CA THR A 584 15.48 25.52 21.49
C THR A 584 16.43 24.43 22.02
N ALA A 585 17.35 23.90 21.20
CA ALA A 585 18.26 22.84 21.64
C ALA A 585 19.49 23.37 22.43
N SER A 586 19.27 23.80 23.68
CA SER A 586 20.32 24.17 24.63
C SER A 586 20.83 22.96 25.43
N GLU A 587 22.06 22.54 25.12
CA GLU A 587 23.13 21.73 25.74
C GLU A 587 22.96 20.90 27.05
N ARG A 588 21.82 20.86 27.76
CA ARG A 588 21.79 20.35 29.15
C ARG A 588 21.41 18.88 29.41
N SER A 589 21.20 18.03 28.39
CA SER A 589 20.62 16.68 28.62
C SER A 589 21.56 15.47 28.47
N VAL A 590 22.88 15.62 28.28
CA VAL A 590 23.76 14.45 27.98
C VAL A 590 24.57 13.93 29.18
N ALA A 591 24.64 14.67 30.30
CA ALA A 591 25.59 14.34 31.39
C ALA A 591 25.12 13.30 32.43
N ALA A 592 23.83 12.93 32.51
CA ALA A 592 23.30 12.18 33.66
C ALA A 592 23.22 10.64 33.51
N ALA A 593 23.78 10.04 32.46
CA ALA A 593 23.62 8.59 32.16
C ALA A 593 24.90 7.74 32.30
N ALA A 594 25.97 8.25 32.92
CA ALA A 594 27.25 7.56 33.06
C ALA A 594 27.37 6.77 34.38
N ALA A 595 26.67 5.64 34.49
CA ALA A 595 26.82 4.65 35.57
C ALA A 595 27.46 3.34 35.02
N PRO A 596 28.11 2.50 35.86
CA PRO A 596 28.98 1.40 35.42
C PRO A 596 28.19 0.19 34.89
N GLY A 597 27.73 0.27 33.64
CA GLY A 597 27.18 -0.84 32.84
C GLY A 597 27.99 -1.11 31.55
N SER A 598 29.26 -0.70 31.52
CA SER A 598 30.05 -0.48 30.31
C SER A 598 30.24 -1.71 29.41
N GLN A 599 30.45 -2.91 29.96
CA GLN A 599 30.73 -4.10 29.13
C GLN A 599 29.52 -4.58 28.33
N THR A 600 28.34 -4.61 28.96
CA THR A 600 27.10 -5.02 28.28
C THR A 600 26.72 -4.00 27.21
N GLN A 601 26.90 -2.70 27.49
CA GLN A 601 26.64 -1.64 26.52
C GLN A 601 27.64 -1.66 25.34
N GLN A 602 28.91 -1.97 25.60
CA GLN A 602 29.93 -2.12 24.56
C GLN A 602 29.67 -3.34 23.67
N ARG A 603 29.31 -4.50 24.26
CA ARG A 603 28.89 -5.69 23.48
C ARG A 603 27.64 -5.43 22.64
N ARG A 604 26.65 -4.72 23.20
CA ARG A 604 25.45 -4.24 22.47
C ARG A 604 25.82 -3.36 21.27
N GLY A 605 26.73 -2.42 21.48
CA GLY A 605 27.25 -1.54 20.44
C GLY A 605 27.94 -2.30 19.30
N ALA A 606 28.77 -3.29 19.63
CA ALA A 606 29.49 -4.09 18.64
C ALA A 606 28.55 -4.90 17.74
N VAL A 607 27.55 -5.57 18.31
CA VAL A 607 26.57 -6.36 17.55
C VAL A 607 25.75 -5.48 16.60
N LEU A 608 25.29 -4.32 17.08
CA LEU A 608 24.59 -3.34 16.26
C LEU A 608 25.48 -2.88 15.10
N GLN A 609 26.72 -2.49 15.38
CA GLN A 609 27.66 -2.08 14.35
C GLN A 609 27.89 -3.15 13.28
N THR A 610 27.92 -4.43 13.66
CA THR A 610 28.01 -5.54 12.69
C THR A 610 26.81 -5.55 11.75
N VAL A 611 25.58 -5.53 12.26
CA VAL A 611 24.38 -5.53 11.40
C VAL A 611 24.32 -4.29 10.51
N LEU A 612 24.67 -3.12 11.06
CA LEU A 612 24.72 -1.88 10.30
C LEU A 612 25.73 -1.97 9.16
N ARG A 613 26.93 -2.52 9.40
CA ARG A 613 27.92 -2.78 8.35
C ARG A 613 27.37 -3.70 7.26
N LEU A 614 26.59 -4.74 7.60
CA LEU A 614 25.96 -5.61 6.61
C LEU A 614 24.97 -4.86 5.73
N VAL A 615 24.11 -4.04 6.34
CA VAL A 615 23.11 -3.24 5.63
C VAL A 615 23.77 -2.20 4.72
N VAL A 616 24.84 -1.57 5.19
CA VAL A 616 25.58 -0.58 4.39
C VAL A 616 26.32 -1.24 3.22
N ALA A 617 26.91 -2.42 3.46
CA ALA A 617 27.54 -3.21 2.42
C ALA A 617 26.52 -3.66 1.36
N GLU A 618 25.38 -4.21 1.80
CA GLU A 618 24.34 -4.77 0.95
C GLU A 618 22.94 -4.28 1.34
N PRO A 619 22.51 -3.10 0.85
CA PRO A 619 21.24 -2.48 1.25
C PRO A 619 20.00 -3.24 0.74
N THR A 620 20.16 -4.11 -0.26
CA THR A 620 19.07 -4.97 -0.77
C THR A 620 18.51 -5.92 0.31
N LEU A 621 19.29 -6.22 1.35
CA LEU A 621 18.83 -7.03 2.48
C LEU A 621 17.63 -6.40 3.19
N LEU A 622 17.57 -5.05 3.26
CA LEU A 622 16.43 -4.34 3.84
C LEU A 622 15.20 -4.32 2.93
N THR A 623 15.33 -4.51 1.62
CA THR A 623 14.17 -4.56 0.73
C THR A 623 13.65 -5.98 0.54
N MET A 624 14.48 -7.00 0.76
CA MET A 624 14.06 -8.40 0.79
C MET A 624 13.02 -8.67 1.90
N SER A 625 12.16 -9.67 1.69
CA SER A 625 11.28 -10.18 2.76
C SER A 625 12.13 -10.79 3.87
N VAL A 626 11.89 -10.35 5.10
CA VAL A 626 12.61 -10.87 6.27
C VAL A 626 12.32 -12.35 6.48
N ALA A 627 11.09 -12.80 6.20
CA ALA A 627 10.72 -14.20 6.30
C ALA A 627 11.54 -15.10 5.35
N ALA A 628 12.13 -14.53 4.29
CA ALA A 628 13.01 -15.26 3.39
C ALA A 628 14.42 -15.44 3.94
N LEU A 629 14.86 -14.68 4.95
CA LEU A 629 16.24 -14.69 5.41
C LEU A 629 16.66 -16.04 6.05
N PRO A 630 15.87 -16.66 6.95
CA PRO A 630 16.20 -18.01 7.46
C PRO A 630 16.29 -19.04 6.33
N GLN A 631 15.33 -19.01 5.40
CA GLN A 631 15.32 -19.89 4.24
C GLN A 631 16.53 -19.68 3.33
N ARG A 632 16.97 -18.43 3.13
CA ARG A 632 18.17 -18.10 2.35
C ARG A 632 19.45 -18.60 3.03
N LEU A 633 19.52 -18.50 4.34
CA LEU A 633 20.63 -19.02 5.13
C LEU A 633 20.71 -20.55 5.03
N GLU A 634 19.58 -21.26 5.13
CA GLU A 634 19.51 -22.72 4.93
C GLU A 634 19.91 -23.13 3.51
N GLN A 635 19.41 -22.41 2.50
CA GLN A 635 19.78 -22.67 1.09
C GLN A 635 21.28 -22.44 0.85
N LEU A 636 21.88 -21.46 1.52
CA LEU A 636 23.31 -21.20 1.44
C LEU A 636 24.11 -22.28 2.17
N ALA A 637 23.64 -22.73 3.34
CA ALA A 637 24.22 -23.86 4.08
C ALA A 637 24.30 -25.12 3.22
N GLU A 638 23.17 -25.50 2.62
CA GLU A 638 23.06 -26.68 1.76
C GLU A 638 23.95 -26.56 0.52
N ALA A 639 23.99 -25.38 -0.12
CA ALA A 639 24.76 -25.20 -1.33
C ALA A 639 26.27 -25.10 -1.08
N LEU A 640 26.70 -24.57 0.06
CA LEU A 640 28.11 -24.54 0.48
C LEU A 640 28.54 -25.81 1.21
N ASP A 641 27.61 -26.74 1.49
CA ASP A 641 27.88 -27.95 2.29
C ASP A 641 28.52 -27.59 3.64
N ALA A 642 27.98 -26.54 4.28
CA ALA A 642 28.47 -26.05 5.56
C ALA A 642 28.04 -27.00 6.68
N GLY A 643 28.98 -27.37 7.55
CA GLY A 643 28.70 -28.32 8.64
C GLY A 643 27.80 -27.71 9.70
N THR A 644 27.82 -26.39 9.85
CA THR A 644 27.03 -25.68 10.86
C THR A 644 26.42 -24.39 10.33
N MET A 645 25.28 -23.97 10.90
CA MET A 645 24.70 -22.65 10.64
C MET A 645 25.60 -21.49 11.09
N HIS A 646 26.52 -21.74 12.02
CA HIS A 646 27.47 -20.74 12.48
C HIS A 646 28.49 -20.39 11.38
N GLU A 647 29.02 -21.38 10.66
CA GLU A 647 29.90 -21.17 9.50
C GLU A 647 29.23 -20.30 8.43
N VAL A 648 27.98 -20.61 8.11
CA VAL A 648 27.21 -19.84 7.11
C VAL A 648 26.99 -18.40 7.56
N ARG A 649 26.69 -18.19 8.84
CA ARG A 649 26.58 -16.84 9.41
C ARG A 649 27.91 -16.10 9.30
N ALA A 650 29.04 -16.73 9.64
CA ALA A 650 30.36 -16.11 9.51
C ALA A 650 30.67 -15.72 8.04
N VAL A 651 30.34 -16.60 7.09
CA VAL A 651 30.46 -16.34 5.64
C VAL A 651 29.63 -15.14 5.21
N VAL A 652 28.37 -15.07 5.65
CA VAL A 652 27.47 -13.94 5.36
C VAL A 652 27.95 -12.65 6.01
N LEU A 653 28.52 -12.73 7.22
CA LEU A 653 29.10 -11.56 7.89
C LEU A 653 30.30 -11.01 7.12
N GLY A 654 31.10 -11.88 6.49
CA GLY A 654 32.21 -11.49 5.62
C GLY A 654 31.78 -11.01 4.23
N CYS A 655 30.72 -11.58 3.66
CA CYS A 655 30.18 -11.16 2.36
C CYS A 655 28.65 -11.25 2.31
N PRO A 656 27.94 -10.19 2.77
CA PRO A 656 26.48 -10.19 2.82
C PRO A 656 25.81 -10.30 1.44
N ARG A 657 26.53 -9.98 0.36
CA ARG A 657 26.06 -10.12 -1.03
C ARG A 657 25.72 -11.57 -1.40
N LEU A 658 26.26 -12.58 -0.71
CA LEU A 658 25.87 -13.98 -0.94
C LEU A 658 24.39 -14.25 -0.65
N LEU A 659 23.77 -13.51 0.28
CA LEU A 659 22.34 -13.67 0.58
C LEU A 659 21.41 -13.20 -0.54
N THR A 660 21.90 -12.37 -1.45
CA THR A 660 21.11 -11.82 -2.56
C THR A 660 21.15 -12.71 -3.80
N VAL A 661 22.13 -13.62 -3.86
CA VAL A 661 22.28 -14.58 -4.95
C VAL A 661 21.22 -15.67 -4.83
N GLN A 662 20.51 -15.94 -5.92
CA GLN A 662 19.54 -17.03 -5.93
C GLN A 662 20.27 -18.38 -5.90
N ARG A 663 19.69 -19.38 -5.21
CA ARG A 663 20.27 -20.73 -5.05
C ARG A 663 20.76 -21.35 -6.37
N ALA A 664 19.98 -21.25 -7.44
CA ALA A 664 20.36 -21.79 -8.75
C ALA A 664 21.61 -21.11 -9.33
N ALA A 665 21.67 -19.78 -9.26
CA ALA A 665 22.83 -19.00 -9.70
C ALA A 665 24.08 -19.31 -8.86
N LEU A 666 23.90 -19.48 -7.54
CA LEU A 666 24.97 -19.90 -6.63
C LEU A 666 25.54 -21.27 -7.01
N GLN A 667 24.68 -22.27 -7.20
CA GLN A 667 25.10 -23.62 -7.62
C GLN A 667 25.73 -23.65 -9.01
N HIS A 668 25.25 -22.83 -9.94
CA HIS A 668 25.86 -22.70 -11.27
C HIS A 668 27.27 -22.13 -11.16
N ARG A 669 27.44 -21.01 -10.44
CA ARG A 669 28.75 -20.37 -10.25
C ARG A 669 29.75 -21.29 -9.54
N LEU A 670 29.33 -22.04 -8.53
CA LEU A 670 30.21 -23.02 -7.86
C LEU A 670 30.69 -24.12 -8.84
N ARG A 671 29.83 -24.57 -9.76
CA ARG A 671 30.20 -25.54 -10.81
C ARG A 671 31.13 -24.93 -11.85
N GLU A 672 30.87 -23.70 -12.26
CA GLU A 672 31.74 -22.94 -13.18
C GLU A 672 33.14 -22.75 -12.59
N LEU A 673 33.25 -22.35 -11.32
CA LEU A 673 34.53 -22.23 -10.61
C LEU A 673 35.24 -23.58 -10.48
N ALA A 674 34.51 -24.66 -10.18
CA ALA A 674 35.08 -26.00 -10.10
C ALA A 674 35.66 -26.47 -11.43
N PHE A 675 34.91 -26.28 -12.51
CA PHE A 675 35.36 -26.62 -13.86
C PHE A 675 36.53 -25.74 -14.31
N GLY A 676 36.41 -24.42 -14.14
CA GLY A 676 37.40 -23.45 -14.62
C GLY A 676 38.75 -23.51 -13.88
N LEU A 677 38.77 -24.01 -12.65
CA LEU A 677 39.99 -24.20 -11.87
C LEU A 677 40.48 -25.66 -11.86
N ASP A 678 39.82 -26.56 -12.60
CA ASP A 678 40.04 -28.02 -12.55
C ASP A 678 40.08 -28.57 -11.11
N ALA A 679 39.17 -28.07 -10.28
CA ALA A 679 39.11 -28.33 -8.85
C ALA A 679 37.89 -29.18 -8.50
N PRO A 680 37.99 -30.09 -7.51
CA PRO A 680 36.81 -30.77 -6.99
C PRO A 680 35.85 -29.76 -6.35
N ALA A 681 34.54 -29.95 -6.54
CA ALA A 681 33.51 -29.03 -6.02
C ALA A 681 33.60 -28.78 -4.51
N ALA A 682 34.04 -29.78 -3.73
CA ALA A 682 34.26 -29.64 -2.29
C ALA A 682 35.36 -28.61 -1.95
N ALA A 683 36.45 -28.55 -2.74
CA ALA A 683 37.52 -27.58 -2.52
C ALA A 683 37.07 -26.15 -2.84
N ILE A 684 36.25 -25.97 -3.89
CA ILE A 684 35.65 -24.67 -4.20
C ILE A 684 34.70 -24.22 -3.09
N ARG A 685 33.87 -25.12 -2.55
CA ARG A 685 32.99 -24.78 -1.42
C ARG A 685 33.81 -24.38 -0.19
N ARG A 686 34.87 -25.12 0.16
CA ARG A 686 35.80 -24.76 1.24
C ARG A 686 36.48 -23.42 1.01
N LEU A 687 36.91 -23.13 -0.22
CA LEU A 687 37.46 -21.82 -0.59
C LEU A 687 36.43 -20.71 -0.34
N VAL A 688 35.18 -20.88 -0.75
CA VAL A 688 34.12 -19.87 -0.54
C VAL A 688 33.74 -19.75 0.94
N LEU A 689 33.73 -20.84 1.71
CA LEU A 689 33.50 -20.81 3.15
C LEU A 689 34.60 -20.03 3.88
N ALA A 690 35.86 -20.27 3.55
CA ALA A 690 36.99 -19.55 4.14
C ALA A 690 37.08 -18.10 3.62
N ARG A 691 36.73 -17.90 2.35
CA ARG A 691 36.92 -16.65 1.64
C ARG A 691 35.72 -16.31 0.74
N PRO A 692 34.64 -15.75 1.31
CA PRO A 692 33.37 -15.53 0.61
C PRO A 692 33.46 -14.63 -0.62
N SER A 693 34.43 -13.70 -0.65
CA SER A 693 34.65 -12.79 -1.79
C SER A 693 35.10 -13.50 -3.06
N ALA A 694 35.78 -14.66 -2.94
CA ALA A 694 36.24 -15.44 -4.09
C ALA A 694 35.08 -15.88 -5.00
N PHE A 695 33.86 -16.00 -4.46
CA PHE A 695 32.67 -16.32 -5.24
C PHE A 695 32.38 -15.27 -6.33
N PHE A 696 32.65 -13.99 -6.04
CA PHE A 696 32.39 -12.86 -6.95
C PHE A 696 33.62 -12.44 -7.77
N THR A 697 34.80 -12.99 -7.49
CA THR A 697 36.01 -12.74 -8.28
C THR A 697 35.87 -13.38 -9.67
N PRO A 698 36.24 -12.69 -10.76
CA PRO A 698 36.31 -13.27 -12.09
C PRO A 698 37.18 -14.53 -12.12
N LEU A 699 36.81 -15.51 -12.95
CA LEU A 699 37.50 -16.80 -13.01
C LEU A 699 38.98 -16.63 -13.43
N SER A 700 39.26 -15.72 -14.36
CA SER A 700 40.62 -15.42 -14.83
C SER A 700 41.52 -14.87 -13.73
N GLU A 701 41.00 -14.01 -12.85
CA GLU A 701 41.76 -13.48 -11.71
C GLU A 701 42.05 -14.56 -10.67
N LEU A 702 41.11 -15.48 -10.44
CA LEU A 702 41.33 -16.64 -9.57
C LEU A 702 42.38 -17.58 -10.17
N GLN A 703 42.33 -17.85 -11.47
CA GLN A 703 43.35 -18.64 -12.18
C GLN A 703 44.73 -17.98 -12.05
N ALA A 704 44.83 -16.67 -12.25
CA ALA A 704 46.07 -15.93 -12.08
C ALA A 704 46.59 -15.97 -10.63
N ALA A 705 45.70 -15.92 -9.63
CA ALA A 705 46.07 -16.06 -8.22
C ALA A 705 46.60 -17.46 -7.91
N VAL A 706 45.95 -18.50 -8.44
CA VAL A 706 46.40 -19.89 -8.32
C VAL A 706 47.77 -20.07 -8.98
N ALA A 707 47.97 -19.53 -10.19
CA ALA A 707 49.27 -19.59 -10.89
C ALA A 707 50.39 -18.87 -10.12
N ARG A 708 50.10 -17.75 -9.44
CA ARG A 708 51.08 -17.07 -8.59
C ARG A 708 51.47 -17.90 -7.37
N LEU A 709 50.51 -18.56 -6.71
CA LEU A 709 50.80 -19.46 -5.61
C LEU A 709 51.60 -20.67 -6.08
N GLU A 710 51.27 -21.20 -7.26
CA GLU A 710 52.03 -22.27 -7.90
C GLU A 710 53.48 -21.86 -8.15
N ALA A 711 53.73 -20.64 -8.62
CA ALA A 711 55.08 -20.11 -8.81
C ALA A 711 55.88 -19.95 -7.51
N THR A 712 55.22 -19.86 -6.34
CA THR A 712 55.88 -19.86 -5.02
C THR A 712 56.20 -21.26 -4.48
N GLY A 713 56.00 -22.30 -5.27
CA GLY A 713 56.26 -23.71 -4.90
C GLY A 713 55.12 -24.36 -4.10
N VAL A 714 53.96 -23.70 -3.99
CA VAL A 714 52.80 -24.30 -3.32
C VAL A 714 52.30 -25.48 -4.15
N GLY A 715 52.29 -26.67 -3.54
CA GLY A 715 51.86 -27.90 -4.21
C GLY A 715 52.96 -28.58 -5.02
N ASP A 716 54.23 -28.19 -4.85
CA ASP A 716 55.36 -28.92 -5.40
C ASP A 716 55.37 -30.38 -4.90
N GLY A 717 55.69 -31.30 -5.81
CA GLY A 717 55.60 -32.75 -5.55
C GLY A 717 54.19 -33.33 -5.58
N MET A 718 53.13 -32.51 -5.66
CA MET A 718 51.75 -32.99 -5.82
C MET A 718 51.34 -33.02 -7.30
N ARG A 719 50.48 -33.96 -7.69
CA ARG A 719 49.99 -34.11 -9.08
C ARG A 719 48.46 -34.00 -9.18
N GLY A 720 47.98 -33.51 -10.32
CA GLY A 720 46.57 -33.43 -10.68
C GLY A 720 45.71 -32.70 -9.64
N ARG A 721 44.54 -33.25 -9.32
CA ARG A 721 43.56 -32.64 -8.41
C ARG A 721 44.09 -32.34 -7.01
N ARG A 722 45.04 -33.13 -6.49
CA ARG A 722 45.61 -32.91 -5.15
C ARG A 722 46.41 -31.60 -5.09
N ARG A 723 47.14 -31.29 -6.16
CA ARG A 723 47.89 -30.03 -6.31
C ARG A 723 46.95 -28.82 -6.29
N VAL A 724 45.88 -28.89 -7.08
CA VAL A 724 44.86 -27.83 -7.14
C VAL A 724 44.20 -27.62 -5.77
N VAL A 725 43.85 -28.69 -5.05
CA VAL A 725 43.29 -28.58 -3.69
C VAL A 725 44.26 -27.86 -2.75
N ALA A 726 45.55 -28.21 -2.75
CA ALA A 726 46.55 -27.55 -1.92
C ALA A 726 46.70 -26.06 -2.25
N LEU A 727 46.67 -25.70 -3.54
CA LEU A 727 46.70 -24.31 -4.00
C LEU A 727 45.47 -23.52 -3.53
N LEU A 728 44.27 -24.11 -3.62
CA LEU A 728 43.05 -23.48 -3.14
C LEU A 728 43.01 -23.34 -1.62
N GLU A 729 43.55 -24.31 -0.88
CA GLU A 729 43.70 -24.21 0.58
C GLU A 729 44.70 -23.12 0.97
N ALA A 730 45.81 -22.99 0.23
CA ALA A 730 46.75 -21.87 0.42
C ALA A 730 46.08 -20.52 0.12
N LEU A 731 45.32 -20.43 -0.97
CA LEU A 731 44.56 -19.23 -1.35
C LEU A 731 43.49 -18.87 -0.29
N ALA A 732 42.89 -19.87 0.35
CA ALA A 732 41.94 -19.69 1.44
C ALA A 732 42.60 -19.19 2.73
N ARG A 733 43.85 -19.59 3.00
CA ARG A 733 44.63 -19.18 4.18
C ARG A 733 45.31 -17.83 4.01
N ASP A 734 45.62 -17.41 2.79
CA ASP A 734 46.33 -16.17 2.49
C ASP A 734 45.56 -14.92 2.98
N PRO A 735 46.01 -14.26 4.06
CA PRO A 735 45.38 -13.06 4.58
C PRO A 735 45.75 -11.81 3.77
N ALA A 736 46.89 -11.82 3.07
CA ALA A 736 47.40 -10.71 2.27
C ALA A 736 46.61 -10.56 0.96
N GLY A 737 46.01 -11.64 0.49
CA GLY A 737 45.13 -11.61 -0.65
C GLY A 737 43.88 -10.74 -0.51
N ARG A 738 43.55 -10.11 0.64
CA ARG A 738 42.38 -9.21 0.80
C ARG A 738 42.21 -8.18 -0.33
N GLU A 739 43.28 -7.85 -1.05
CA GLU A 739 43.28 -6.95 -2.21
C GLU A 739 42.78 -7.55 -3.54
N LEU A 740 42.66 -8.88 -3.69
CA LEU A 740 42.10 -9.54 -4.89
C LEU A 740 40.66 -9.11 -5.22
N GLY A 741 40.01 -8.37 -4.32
CA GLY A 741 38.66 -7.82 -4.52
C GLY A 741 38.56 -6.33 -4.19
N ALA A 742 39.66 -5.64 -3.86
CA ALA A 742 39.69 -4.19 -4.00
C ALA A 742 39.68 -3.92 -5.50
N CYS A 743 38.50 -4.04 -6.11
CA CYS A 743 38.20 -3.37 -7.35
C CYS A 743 38.76 -1.97 -7.18
N ARG A 744 39.90 -1.68 -7.81
CA ARG A 744 40.18 -0.33 -8.27
C ARG A 744 38.96 0.00 -9.09
N ARG A 745 37.95 0.60 -8.45
CA ARG A 745 37.01 1.44 -9.18
C ARG A 745 37.94 2.34 -9.98
N PRO A 746 37.78 2.44 -11.31
CA PRO A 746 38.55 3.40 -12.06
C PRO A 746 38.20 4.77 -11.46
N THR A 747 39.05 5.26 -10.56
CA THR A 747 39.16 6.67 -10.25
C THR A 747 39.89 7.23 -11.46
N GLY A 748 39.14 7.40 -12.55
CA GLY A 748 39.59 8.27 -13.62
C GLY A 748 39.71 9.69 -13.07
N PRO A 749 40.69 10.47 -13.55
CA PRO A 749 40.79 11.88 -13.21
C PRO A 749 39.68 12.63 -13.96
N ASP A 750 39.05 13.58 -13.27
CA ASP A 750 38.20 14.65 -13.81
C ASP A 750 36.91 14.26 -14.59
N ALA A 751 35.76 14.40 -13.91
CA ALA A 751 34.47 14.92 -14.43
C ALA A 751 33.42 15.03 -13.31
#